data_AF-A0A935JZ90-F1
#
_entry.id   AF-A0A935JZ90-F1
#
_cell.length_a   1.000
_cell.length_b   1.000
_cell.length_c   1.000
_cell.angle_alpha   90.00
_cell.angle_beta   90.00
_cell.angle_gamma   90.00
#
_symmetry.space_group_name_H-M   'P 1'
#
loop_
_entity.id
_entity.type
_entity.pdbx_description
1 polymer ?
#
loop_
_entity_poly.entity_id
_entity_poly.type
_entity_poly.pdbx_seq_one_letter_code
_entity_poly.pdbx_strand_id
1 'polypeptide(L)'
;MRNKIPFDVTAYLLIFTLLFSTLAIGQNAVKIDQVTASPAAADSFAAYLIEVPATAETSQSYNRETASLTRILSSGDSKNAVLIDNHGYARDMVVTAVANRLSSKGDKRLYRVNWNALFAISKDQAAFDRTLEGILKYATAEKGKMAIYIDDIAAFSGNSPMMGARVAADLYKALSQGQIQIISASDAATFESQIAGDVKLKSRFERVAVLNEDDQDSFVGDKLSPDLRELVAGADQNRTVKVILQSDDIDNPQLLDVLRRNSVAITAKADALNMLTIELPVRVAEEVASVQSAKHLSLDKPTVSLGHIEMTTGVTAMRAIAGNSGIDGSGVGIAIVDSAIYGDHSMFVGNDGRSRVTEHKEFATGGTSDNFGHGTHVASIAAGRGGRPGDLSSTLVLGYYQGVAPQASIIPVRVLDDAGKGTTAKLIEALNWIYTNRVSKNIKVVNLSLGTPAIESYRNDPLCKAARKLVDAGLVVVAAAGNNGKNAAGQKTYGAIHSPGNEPSVITVGATNSFGTDSRSDDQIATYSSRGPTRSFYTNTSGAKVYDHVLKPEIVAPGNKIIGAQAERSLLISTAPALNVTPSFVSVKDQLMYLSGTSMATPVVSGAAALMLQANPKLTPNMVKMILSYTAQPIAGYNQLEQGAGQVNIEGAVRLAKLVKQTLTSTTPLGTPMLTTPTLPVQQSTIAGQTALWSRGMMFDRGYLTGTKLITDYQRAYGLGILVSDGILVSDGILVSDGILVSDGILVSDGILVSDGILVSDGSPFLDYSQTFGSGILVSDGIIVGDGIIVSDGMLVSDGILVSDTIFGSRSPLITGDEGPGMQ
;
A
#
# COMPACT_ATOMS: atom_id res chain seq x y z
N MET A 1 -0.15 22.00 52.32
CA MET A 1 -1.39 22.78 52.15
C MET A 1 -2.09 22.27 50.90
N ARG A 2 -3.25 21.63 51.08
CA ARG A 2 -4.16 21.22 50.02
C ARG A 2 -4.88 22.48 49.51
N ASN A 3 -4.67 22.86 48.26
CA ASN A 3 -5.61 23.76 47.57
C ASN A 3 -6.30 22.95 46.47
N LYS A 4 -7.56 22.60 46.74
CA LYS A 4 -8.53 22.20 45.71
C LYS A 4 -8.83 23.45 44.88
N ILE A 5 -8.56 23.39 43.58
CA ILE A 5 -9.08 24.37 42.62
C ILE A 5 -10.56 24.02 42.40
N PRO A 6 -11.52 24.94 42.61
CA PRO A 6 -12.91 24.69 42.22
C PRO A 6 -13.00 24.81 40.70
N PHE A 7 -13.39 23.74 40.02
CA PHE A 7 -13.69 23.76 38.59
C PHE A 7 -15.02 24.49 38.38
N ASP A 8 -14.99 25.56 37.59
CA ASP A 8 -16.15 26.38 37.23
C ASP A 8 -16.87 25.79 35.99
N VAL A 9 -18.19 25.95 35.94
CA VAL A 9 -19.13 25.30 35.00
C VAL A 9 -18.82 25.64 33.53
N THR A 10 -18.17 26.78 33.27
CA THR A 10 -17.73 27.19 31.93
C THR A 10 -16.68 26.26 31.34
N ALA A 11 -15.86 25.61 32.18
CA ALA A 11 -14.84 24.67 31.72
C ALA A 11 -15.44 23.32 31.27
N TYR A 12 -16.55 22.89 31.88
CA TYR A 12 -17.25 21.67 31.49
C TYR A 12 -17.97 21.81 30.14
N LEU A 13 -18.58 22.98 29.87
CA LEU A 13 -19.20 23.30 28.57
C LEU A 13 -18.17 23.33 27.42
N LEU A 14 -16.94 23.76 27.69
CA LEU A 14 -15.85 23.81 26.70
C LEU A 14 -15.26 22.43 26.39
N ILE A 15 -15.11 21.57 27.41
CA ILE A 15 -14.62 20.19 27.25
C ILE A 15 -15.65 19.34 26.48
N PHE A 16 -16.94 19.55 26.70
CA PHE A 16 -18.00 18.83 25.99
C PHE A 16 -18.17 19.24 24.51
N THR A 17 -17.93 20.50 24.16
CA THR A 17 -17.93 20.96 22.76
C THR A 17 -16.72 20.43 21.97
N LEU A 18 -15.58 20.21 22.64
CA LEU A 18 -14.38 19.59 22.06
C LEU A 18 -14.50 18.07 21.86
N LEU A 19 -15.22 17.37 22.74
CA LEU A 19 -15.47 15.92 22.62
C LEU A 19 -16.47 15.57 21.50
N PHE A 20 -17.43 16.45 21.18
CA PHE A 20 -18.38 16.20 20.09
C PHE A 20 -17.97 16.74 18.72
N SER A 21 -17.07 17.73 18.66
CA SER A 21 -16.49 18.18 17.37
C SER A 21 -15.50 17.16 16.79
N THR A 22 -14.95 16.26 17.61
CA THR A 22 -14.07 15.16 17.18
C THR A 22 -14.81 13.88 16.79
N LEU A 23 -16.12 13.78 17.08
CA LEU A 23 -17.01 12.69 16.64
C LEU A 23 -17.88 13.07 15.43
N ALA A 24 -17.72 14.29 14.89
CA ALA A 24 -18.46 14.81 13.74
C ALA A 24 -17.76 14.58 12.37
N ILE A 25 -16.94 13.52 12.23
CA ILE A 25 -16.50 13.00 10.94
C ILE A 25 -17.13 11.60 10.79
N GLY A 26 -18.43 11.56 10.51
CA GLY A 26 -19.16 10.30 10.39
C GLY A 26 -20.68 10.39 10.28
N GLN A 27 -21.28 11.56 10.43
CA GLN A 27 -22.70 11.76 10.09
C GLN A 27 -22.79 12.74 8.92
N ASN A 28 -23.43 12.28 7.84
CA ASN A 28 -23.85 13.15 6.76
C ASN A 28 -24.64 14.33 7.36
N ALA A 29 -24.24 15.54 7.03
CA ALA A 29 -25.05 16.72 7.25
C ALA A 29 -26.37 16.54 6.47
N VAL A 30 -27.42 16.12 7.17
CA VAL A 30 -28.78 16.23 6.66
C VAL A 30 -29.07 17.73 6.59
N LYS A 31 -29.25 18.24 5.37
CA LYS A 31 -29.74 19.60 5.14
C LYS A 31 -31.07 19.75 5.90
N ILE A 32 -31.13 20.78 6.75
CA ILE A 32 -32.36 21.22 7.39
C ILE A 32 -33.20 21.92 6.31
N ASP A 33 -33.99 21.14 5.58
CA ASP A 33 -35.15 21.68 4.89
C ASP A 33 -36.34 21.71 5.86
N GLN A 34 -37.09 22.80 5.78
CA GLN A 34 -38.10 23.25 6.74
C GLN A 34 -39.09 22.15 7.14
N VAL A 35 -39.16 21.84 8.45
CA VAL A 35 -40.30 21.12 9.03
C VAL A 35 -41.34 22.16 9.47
N THR A 36 -42.42 22.24 8.72
CA THR A 36 -43.63 23.02 9.05
C THR A 36 -44.35 22.42 10.25
N ALA A 37 -44.59 23.25 11.28
CA ALA A 37 -45.39 22.91 12.45
C ALA A 37 -46.88 22.72 12.08
N SER A 38 -47.53 21.71 12.67
CA SER A 38 -48.99 21.59 12.66
C SER A 38 -49.55 21.93 14.05
N PRO A 39 -50.66 22.70 14.15
CA PRO A 39 -51.07 23.37 15.38
C PRO A 39 -52.11 22.56 16.18
N ALA A 40 -51.92 22.51 17.50
CA ALA A 40 -52.90 22.88 18.53
C ALA A 40 -52.61 22.16 19.87
N ALA A 41 -52.36 22.98 20.91
CA ALA A 41 -52.42 22.70 22.35
C ALA A 41 -51.27 21.94 23.05
N ALA A 42 -50.02 22.01 22.56
CA ALA A 42 -48.85 21.41 23.21
C ALA A 42 -47.58 22.31 23.19
N ASP A 43 -47.70 23.58 23.62
CA ASP A 43 -46.55 24.49 23.69
C ASP A 43 -45.84 24.44 25.05
N SER A 44 -44.65 23.82 25.08
CA SER A 44 -43.45 24.35 25.78
C SER A 44 -42.21 23.45 25.70
N PHE A 45 -42.31 22.17 25.30
CA PHE A 45 -41.15 21.25 25.29
C PHE A 45 -40.80 20.60 23.93
N ALA A 46 -41.56 20.87 22.86
CA ALA A 46 -41.33 20.29 21.53
C ALA A 46 -39.94 20.61 20.94
N ALA A 47 -39.31 21.72 21.34
CA ALA A 47 -37.96 22.09 20.91
C ALA A 47 -36.86 21.20 21.52
N TYR A 48 -37.15 20.49 22.62
CA TYR A 48 -36.17 19.69 23.37
C TYR A 48 -36.37 18.18 23.22
N LEU A 49 -37.38 17.75 22.47
CA LEU A 49 -37.73 16.35 22.25
C LEU A 49 -37.79 16.10 20.74
N ILE A 50 -36.91 15.25 20.24
CA ILE A 50 -36.91 14.81 18.84
C ILE A 50 -37.64 13.48 18.77
N GLU A 51 -38.76 13.41 18.04
CA GLU A 51 -39.42 12.14 17.77
C GLU A 51 -38.50 11.27 16.89
N VAL A 52 -38.27 10.02 17.29
CA VAL A 52 -37.50 9.06 16.49
C VAL A 52 -38.37 8.65 15.30
N PRO A 53 -37.96 8.92 14.05
CA PRO A 53 -38.82 8.74 12.89
C PRO A 53 -39.14 7.25 12.68
N ALA A 54 -40.42 6.97 12.47
CA ALA A 54 -40.87 5.66 12.06
C ALA A 54 -40.63 5.46 10.55
N THR A 55 -39.46 4.95 10.15
CA THR A 55 -39.11 4.70 8.74
C THR A 55 -39.46 3.28 8.28
N ALA A 56 -39.81 3.11 7.00
CA ALA A 56 -40.28 1.82 6.45
C ALA A 56 -39.23 0.70 6.35
N GLU A 57 -37.95 0.96 6.66
CA GLU A 57 -36.91 -0.07 6.58
C GLU A 57 -36.97 -1.03 7.76
N THR A 58 -37.56 -2.21 7.51
CA THR A 58 -37.52 -3.36 8.41
C THR A 58 -36.27 -4.18 8.11
N SER A 59 -35.13 -3.80 8.68
CA SER A 59 -34.01 -4.72 8.83
C SER A 59 -34.47 -5.94 9.63
N GLN A 60 -34.44 -7.13 9.02
CA GLN A 60 -34.83 -8.38 9.69
C GLN A 60 -33.88 -8.76 10.85
N SER A 61 -32.66 -8.19 10.87
CA SER A 61 -31.52 -8.68 11.65
C SER A 61 -31.54 -8.42 13.16
N TYR A 62 -32.61 -7.85 13.73
CA TYR A 62 -32.74 -7.65 15.19
C TYR A 62 -34.19 -7.83 15.67
N ASN A 63 -34.92 -8.73 15.00
CA ASN A 63 -36.36 -8.89 15.19
C ASN A 63 -36.72 -9.30 16.62
N ARG A 64 -35.86 -10.09 17.29
CA ARG A 64 -36.06 -10.63 18.64
C ARG A 64 -35.87 -9.55 19.70
N GLU A 65 -34.79 -8.79 19.59
CA GLU A 65 -34.42 -7.67 20.45
C GLU A 65 -35.50 -6.60 20.33
N THR A 66 -35.84 -6.21 19.10
CA THR A 66 -36.92 -5.27 18.80
C THR A 66 -38.25 -5.76 19.38
N ALA A 67 -38.61 -7.05 19.24
CA ALA A 67 -39.85 -7.60 19.78
C ALA A 67 -39.87 -7.57 21.31
N SER A 68 -38.75 -7.84 21.95
CA SER A 68 -38.59 -7.81 23.40
C SER A 68 -38.72 -6.40 23.95
N LEU A 69 -38.01 -5.43 23.36
CA LEU A 69 -38.11 -4.01 23.67
C LEU A 69 -39.54 -3.48 23.49
N THR A 70 -40.17 -3.78 22.35
CA THR A 70 -41.58 -3.41 22.12
C THR A 70 -42.51 -4.06 23.14
N ARG A 71 -42.33 -5.35 23.48
CA ARG A 71 -43.15 -6.03 24.49
C ARG A 71 -43.06 -5.34 25.85
N ILE A 72 -41.84 -5.00 26.30
CA ILE A 72 -41.63 -4.34 27.60
C ILE A 72 -42.30 -2.98 27.60
N LEU A 73 -42.04 -2.16 26.58
CA LEU A 73 -42.56 -0.80 26.48
C LEU A 73 -44.08 -0.76 26.23
N SER A 74 -44.67 -1.77 25.60
CA SER A 74 -46.11 -1.90 25.38
C SER A 74 -46.88 -2.55 26.54
N SER A 75 -46.20 -3.08 27.56
CA SER A 75 -46.87 -3.69 28.72
C SER A 75 -47.47 -2.64 29.65
N GLY A 76 -48.68 -2.90 30.18
CA GLY A 76 -49.33 -2.06 31.19
C GLY A 76 -48.81 -2.27 32.61
N ASP A 77 -47.95 -3.27 32.83
CA ASP A 77 -47.47 -3.70 34.14
C ASP A 77 -45.94 -3.51 34.31
N SER A 78 -45.60 -2.62 35.25
CA SER A 78 -44.43 -2.52 36.14
C SER A 78 -42.97 -2.66 35.67
N LYS A 79 -42.64 -2.89 34.39
CA LYS A 79 -41.26 -2.78 33.86
C LYS A 79 -41.14 -1.61 32.88
N ASN A 80 -40.58 -0.50 33.33
CA ASN A 80 -40.70 0.78 32.64
C ASN A 80 -39.39 1.28 32.02
N ALA A 81 -38.24 0.65 32.27
CA ALA A 81 -37.00 1.03 31.61
C ALA A 81 -36.27 -0.17 30.99
N VAL A 82 -35.69 0.02 29.81
CA VAL A 82 -34.93 -1.00 29.08
C VAL A 82 -33.52 -0.51 28.85
N LEU A 83 -32.53 -1.35 29.16
CA LEU A 83 -31.13 -1.09 28.82
C LEU A 83 -30.70 -1.90 27.60
N ILE A 84 -30.15 -1.21 26.61
CA ILE A 84 -29.60 -1.76 25.37
C ILE A 84 -28.07 -1.68 25.44
N ASP A 85 -27.36 -2.75 25.06
CA ASP A 85 -25.90 -2.76 25.09
C ASP A 85 -25.29 -1.80 24.03
N ASN A 86 -24.13 -1.22 24.33
CA ASN A 86 -23.58 -0.08 23.56
C ASN A 86 -22.76 -0.52 22.32
N HIS A 87 -23.43 -1.03 21.29
CA HIS A 87 -22.81 -1.51 20.05
C HIS A 87 -23.05 -0.57 18.84
N GLY A 88 -22.81 0.73 19.02
CA GLY A 88 -22.74 1.71 17.92
C GLY A 88 -23.91 1.67 16.92
N TYR A 89 -23.64 1.27 15.67
CA TYR A 89 -24.61 1.26 14.57
C TYR A 89 -25.79 0.30 14.77
N ALA A 90 -25.57 -0.87 15.38
CA ALA A 90 -26.61 -1.86 15.66
C ALA A 90 -27.68 -1.32 16.63
N ARG A 91 -27.26 -0.51 17.62
CA ARG A 91 -28.14 0.15 18.58
C ARG A 91 -29.12 1.10 17.90
N ASP A 92 -28.64 1.94 16.99
CA ASP A 92 -29.50 2.94 16.32
C ASP A 92 -30.54 2.26 15.41
N MET A 93 -30.20 1.12 14.79
CA MET A 93 -31.13 0.31 14.02
C MET A 93 -32.22 -0.31 14.91
N VAL A 94 -31.86 -0.86 16.07
CA VAL A 94 -32.82 -1.42 17.05
C VAL A 94 -33.76 -0.33 17.58
N VAL A 95 -33.24 0.84 17.96
CA VAL A 95 -34.04 1.96 18.48
C VAL A 95 -35.05 2.45 17.43
N THR A 96 -34.63 2.57 16.17
CA THR A 96 -35.51 2.96 15.05
C THR A 96 -36.59 1.90 14.79
N ALA A 97 -36.23 0.61 14.81
CA ALA A 97 -37.18 -0.49 14.65
C ALA A 97 -38.20 -0.57 15.79
N VAL A 98 -37.81 -0.22 17.03
CA VAL A 98 -38.73 -0.13 18.17
C VAL A 98 -39.69 1.03 18.01
N ALA A 99 -39.23 2.21 17.58
CA ALA A 99 -40.09 3.38 17.32
C ALA A 99 -41.19 3.05 16.30
N ASN A 100 -40.84 2.35 15.23
CA ASN A 100 -41.75 1.82 14.22
C ASN A 100 -42.81 0.87 14.81
N ARG A 101 -42.40 -0.09 15.63
CA ARG A 101 -43.34 -1.07 16.20
C ARG A 101 -44.25 -0.44 17.25
N LEU A 102 -43.75 0.50 18.05
CA LEU A 102 -44.57 1.25 19.02
C LEU A 102 -45.64 2.09 18.32
N SER A 103 -45.26 2.80 17.24
CA SER A 103 -46.19 3.64 16.48
C SER A 103 -47.27 2.83 15.77
N SER A 104 -46.94 1.60 15.33
CA SER A 104 -47.89 0.69 14.68
C SER A 104 -48.88 -0.01 15.63
N LYS A 105 -48.58 -0.09 16.94
CA LYS A 105 -49.37 -0.83 17.94
C LYS A 105 -50.24 0.06 18.84
N GLY A 106 -50.19 1.39 18.71
CA GLY A 106 -51.03 2.33 19.46
C GLY A 106 -50.50 3.78 19.45
N ASP A 107 -51.02 4.63 20.33
CA ASP A 107 -50.67 6.06 20.46
C ASP A 107 -49.28 6.33 21.08
N LYS A 108 -48.42 5.31 21.23
CA LYS A 108 -47.12 5.47 21.89
C LYS A 108 -46.05 5.97 20.92
N ARG A 109 -45.29 6.98 21.33
CA ARG A 109 -44.19 7.57 20.56
C ARG A 109 -42.88 7.55 21.33
N LEU A 110 -41.76 7.37 20.61
CA LEU A 110 -40.41 7.36 21.16
C LEU A 110 -39.71 8.69 20.84
N TYR A 111 -39.19 9.35 21.87
CA TYR A 111 -38.50 10.63 21.74
C TYR A 111 -37.07 10.54 22.27
N ARG A 112 -36.14 11.21 21.60
CA ARG A 112 -34.79 11.47 22.09
C ARG A 112 -34.71 12.88 22.64
N VAL A 113 -34.00 13.06 23.76
CA VAL A 113 -33.73 14.40 24.28
C VAL A 113 -32.77 15.13 23.34
N ASN A 114 -33.16 16.32 22.89
CA ASN A 114 -32.29 17.20 22.11
C ASN A 114 -31.33 17.95 23.03
N TRP A 115 -30.25 17.28 23.40
CA TRP A 115 -29.22 17.84 24.27
C TRP A 115 -28.64 19.16 23.74
N ASN A 116 -28.46 19.27 22.42
CA ASN A 116 -27.94 20.49 21.79
C ASN A 116 -28.89 21.69 22.00
N ALA A 117 -30.18 21.50 21.81
CA ALA A 117 -31.17 22.55 22.06
C ALA A 117 -31.24 22.90 23.56
N LEU A 118 -31.19 21.91 24.45
CA LEU A 118 -31.24 22.11 25.90
C LEU A 118 -30.01 22.89 26.43
N PHE A 119 -28.81 22.59 25.93
CA PHE A 119 -27.58 23.29 26.28
C PHE A 119 -27.50 24.69 25.67
N ALA A 120 -28.02 24.90 24.46
CA ALA A 120 -27.93 26.19 23.77
C ALA A 120 -28.72 27.32 24.45
N ILE A 121 -29.77 26.99 25.22
CA ILE A 121 -30.66 27.99 25.84
C ILE A 121 -30.49 28.14 27.36
N SER A 122 -29.83 27.18 28.00
CA SER A 122 -29.70 27.16 29.45
C SER A 122 -28.59 28.08 29.89
N LYS A 123 -28.95 29.32 30.26
CA LYS A 123 -27.99 30.36 30.66
C LYS A 123 -27.23 30.05 31.95
N ASP A 124 -27.79 29.17 32.79
CA ASP A 124 -27.22 28.69 34.04
C ASP A 124 -27.78 27.30 34.41
N GLN A 125 -27.19 26.66 35.43
CA GLN A 125 -27.60 25.33 35.91
C GLN A 125 -29.07 25.30 36.38
N ALA A 126 -29.58 26.40 36.95
CA ALA A 126 -30.95 26.45 37.45
C ALA A 126 -31.99 26.54 36.31
N ALA A 127 -31.65 27.17 35.18
CA ALA A 127 -32.44 27.17 33.96
C ALA A 127 -32.44 25.79 33.28
N PHE A 128 -31.28 25.13 33.23
CA PHE A 128 -31.14 23.75 32.76
C PHE A 128 -32.02 22.80 33.57
N ASP A 129 -31.87 22.83 34.90
CA ASP A 129 -32.59 21.95 35.81
C ASP A 129 -34.11 22.15 35.72
N ARG A 130 -34.59 23.40 35.64
CA ARG A 130 -36.03 23.70 35.47
C ARG A 130 -36.59 23.17 34.15
N THR A 131 -35.81 23.25 33.07
CA THR A 131 -36.26 22.81 31.74
C THR A 131 -36.34 21.29 31.70
N LEU A 132 -35.32 20.62 32.22
CA LEU A 132 -35.28 19.16 32.30
C LEU A 132 -36.35 18.61 33.26
N GLU A 133 -36.58 19.26 34.41
CA GLU A 133 -37.70 18.94 35.32
C GLU A 133 -39.06 19.10 34.61
N GLY A 134 -39.20 20.12 33.76
CA GLY A 134 -40.37 20.34 32.91
C GLY A 134 -40.61 19.20 31.92
N ILE A 135 -39.55 18.74 31.23
CA ILE A 135 -39.61 17.59 30.31
C ILE A 135 -40.05 16.31 31.05
N LEU A 136 -39.51 16.06 32.24
CA LEU A 136 -39.87 14.88 33.05
C LEU A 136 -41.33 14.94 33.54
N LYS A 137 -41.80 16.13 33.95
CA LYS A 137 -43.22 16.34 34.32
C LYS A 137 -44.15 16.16 33.13
N TYR A 138 -43.75 16.67 31.96
CA TYR A 138 -44.48 16.50 30.72
C TYR A 138 -44.59 15.01 30.34
N ALA A 139 -43.48 14.28 30.36
CA ALA A 139 -43.46 12.84 30.10
C ALA A 139 -44.31 12.04 31.09
N THR A 140 -44.35 12.46 32.36
CA THR A 140 -45.22 11.87 33.40
C THR A 140 -46.71 12.16 33.14
N ALA A 141 -47.04 13.35 32.64
CA ALA A 141 -48.41 13.77 32.33
C ALA A 141 -49.01 13.04 31.12
N GLU A 142 -48.16 12.59 30.18
CA GLU A 142 -48.56 11.81 29.00
C GLU A 142 -48.99 10.35 29.33
N LYS A 143 -49.04 9.97 30.63
CA LYS A 143 -49.62 8.71 31.14
C LYS A 143 -49.18 7.46 30.36
N GLY A 144 -47.89 7.36 30.06
CA GLY A 144 -47.32 6.22 29.37
C GLY A 144 -47.62 6.18 27.87
N LYS A 145 -48.00 7.29 27.22
CA LYS A 145 -47.98 7.46 25.75
C LYS A 145 -46.61 7.89 25.22
N MET A 146 -45.70 8.30 26.10
CA MET A 146 -44.35 8.76 25.75
C MET A 146 -43.29 7.80 26.31
N ALA A 147 -42.33 7.40 25.46
CA ALA A 147 -41.08 6.77 25.87
C ALA A 147 -39.89 7.68 25.53
N ILE A 148 -38.88 7.73 26.39
CA ILE A 148 -37.69 8.59 26.19
C ILE A 148 -36.45 7.72 25.97
N TYR A 149 -35.67 8.03 24.95
CA TYR A 149 -34.36 7.43 24.73
C TYR A 149 -33.23 8.33 25.27
N ILE A 150 -32.35 7.77 26.12
CA ILE A 150 -31.22 8.45 26.76
C ILE A 150 -29.94 7.64 26.53
N ASP A 151 -29.01 8.19 25.74
CA ASP A 151 -27.81 7.50 25.25
C ASP A 151 -26.79 7.07 26.31
N ASP A 152 -26.83 7.62 27.53
CA ASP A 152 -25.85 7.30 28.59
C ASP A 152 -26.51 7.25 29.98
N ILE A 153 -26.42 6.09 30.62
CA ILE A 153 -27.00 5.82 31.95
C ILE A 153 -26.17 6.43 33.10
N ALA A 154 -24.90 6.78 32.87
CA ALA A 154 -24.03 7.38 33.89
C ALA A 154 -24.57 8.73 34.41
N ALA A 155 -25.51 9.32 33.66
CA ALA A 155 -26.19 10.53 34.02
C ALA A 155 -27.13 10.42 35.25
N PHE A 156 -27.48 9.21 35.70
CA PHE A 156 -28.45 9.00 36.81
C PHE A 156 -27.81 8.79 38.19
N SER A 157 -26.48 8.81 38.29
CA SER A 157 -25.83 8.77 39.61
C SER A 157 -26.01 10.10 40.35
N GLY A 158 -26.13 10.09 41.67
CA GLY A 158 -26.21 11.32 42.49
C GLY A 158 -24.98 12.23 42.37
N ASN A 159 -23.92 11.76 41.70
CA ASN A 159 -22.68 12.47 41.41
C ASN A 159 -22.51 12.75 39.90
N SER A 160 -23.58 12.65 39.10
CA SER A 160 -23.55 12.89 37.66
C SER A 160 -23.07 14.32 37.35
N PRO A 161 -21.98 14.48 36.56
CA PRO A 161 -21.53 15.80 36.15
C PRO A 161 -22.44 16.46 35.10
N MET A 162 -23.39 15.72 34.50
CA MET A 162 -24.32 16.22 33.47
C MET A 162 -25.69 16.65 34.00
N MET A 163 -26.17 16.04 35.09
CA MET A 163 -27.47 16.36 35.71
C MET A 163 -27.24 16.85 37.13
N GLY A 164 -27.76 18.03 37.48
CA GLY A 164 -27.71 18.50 38.86
C GLY A 164 -28.34 17.48 39.83
N ALA A 165 -27.80 17.38 41.05
CA ALA A 165 -28.19 16.37 42.05
C ALA A 165 -29.71 16.32 42.32
N ARG A 166 -30.40 17.46 42.15
CA ARG A 166 -31.85 17.57 42.30
C ARG A 166 -32.61 16.88 41.17
N VAL A 167 -32.20 17.10 39.92
CA VAL A 167 -32.84 16.50 38.74
C VAL A 167 -32.60 15.00 38.68
N ALA A 168 -31.39 14.56 39.06
CA ALA A 168 -31.09 13.14 39.21
C ALA A 168 -32.00 12.47 40.27
N ALA A 169 -32.29 13.14 41.38
CA ALA A 169 -33.19 12.64 42.41
C ALA A 169 -34.66 12.58 41.95
N ASP A 170 -35.14 13.58 41.22
CA ASP A 170 -36.50 13.60 40.67
C ASP A 170 -36.68 12.52 39.59
N LEU A 171 -35.66 12.31 38.76
CA LEU A 171 -35.63 11.26 37.74
C LEU A 171 -35.57 9.85 38.34
N TYR A 172 -34.73 9.65 39.35
CA TYR A 172 -34.70 8.43 40.16
C TYR A 172 -36.07 8.13 40.78
N LYS A 173 -36.74 9.15 41.33
CA LYS A 173 -38.08 9.03 41.91
C LYS A 173 -39.11 8.66 40.85
N ALA A 174 -39.11 9.32 39.69
CA ALA A 174 -40.02 9.00 38.58
C ALA A 174 -39.81 7.57 38.05
N LEU A 175 -38.56 7.12 37.91
CA LEU A 175 -38.22 5.77 37.47
C LEU A 175 -38.60 4.69 38.50
N SER A 176 -38.24 4.88 39.77
CA SER A 176 -38.56 3.93 40.85
C SER A 176 -40.07 3.80 41.10
N GLN A 177 -40.83 4.89 40.90
CA GLN A 177 -42.30 4.92 40.96
C GLN A 177 -42.98 4.46 39.66
N GLY A 178 -42.21 4.26 38.58
CA GLY A 178 -42.73 3.80 37.30
C GLY A 178 -43.57 4.83 36.55
N GLN A 179 -43.31 6.12 36.76
CA GLN A 179 -44.07 7.24 36.19
C GLN A 179 -43.68 7.58 34.74
N ILE A 180 -42.49 7.16 34.30
CA ILE A 180 -41.95 7.41 32.96
C ILE A 180 -41.34 6.14 32.37
N GLN A 181 -41.30 6.04 31.04
CA GLN A 181 -40.64 4.95 30.34
C GLN A 181 -39.37 5.39 29.62
N ILE A 182 -38.28 4.65 29.82
CA ILE A 182 -36.96 5.00 29.27
C ILE A 182 -36.30 3.84 28.54
N ILE A 183 -35.69 4.11 27.39
CA ILE A 183 -34.68 3.25 26.78
C ILE A 183 -33.33 3.91 27.04
N SER A 184 -32.38 3.17 27.63
CA SER A 184 -31.02 3.68 27.86
C SER A 184 -29.97 2.76 27.27
N ALA A 185 -28.79 3.28 26.96
CA ALA A 185 -27.65 2.50 26.49
C ALA A 185 -26.49 2.55 27.48
N SER A 186 -25.92 1.40 27.82
CA SER A 186 -24.72 1.31 28.66
C SER A 186 -24.06 -0.06 28.55
N ASP A 187 -22.81 -0.18 28.98
CA ASP A 187 -22.12 -1.46 29.06
C ASP A 187 -22.58 -2.31 30.27
N ALA A 188 -22.28 -3.61 30.23
CA ALA A 188 -22.67 -4.56 31.26
C ALA A 188 -22.12 -4.21 32.66
N ALA A 189 -20.90 -3.68 32.74
CA ALA A 189 -20.25 -3.36 34.01
C ALA A 189 -20.89 -2.12 34.69
N THR A 190 -21.29 -1.14 33.89
CA THR A 190 -21.99 0.06 34.33
C THR A 190 -23.43 -0.26 34.77
N PHE A 191 -24.11 -1.18 34.07
CA PHE A 191 -25.41 -1.69 34.50
C PHE A 191 -25.35 -2.36 35.89
N GLU A 192 -24.39 -3.27 36.09
CA GLU A 192 -24.26 -4.00 37.36
C GLU A 192 -23.95 -3.06 38.52
N SER A 193 -23.05 -2.11 38.31
CA SER A 193 -22.62 -1.16 39.36
C SER A 193 -23.65 -0.10 39.71
N GLN A 194 -24.49 0.35 38.76
CA GLN A 194 -25.38 1.50 38.98
C GLN A 194 -26.87 1.15 39.09
N ILE A 195 -27.32 0.06 38.49
CA ILE A 195 -28.75 -0.31 38.43
C ILE A 195 -29.00 -1.65 39.13
N ALA A 196 -28.20 -2.67 38.86
CA ALA A 196 -28.43 -4.01 39.44
C ALA A 196 -28.13 -4.08 40.95
N GLY A 197 -27.28 -3.18 41.45
CA GLY A 197 -26.99 -2.99 42.87
C GLY A 197 -28.04 -2.17 43.63
N ASP A 198 -28.94 -1.43 42.95
CA ASP A 198 -29.98 -0.62 43.58
C ASP A 198 -31.30 -1.39 43.69
N VAL A 199 -31.76 -1.60 44.92
CA VAL A 199 -32.95 -2.42 45.23
C VAL A 199 -34.23 -1.90 44.57
N LYS A 200 -34.38 -0.58 44.39
CA LYS A 200 -35.58 0.03 43.82
C LYS A 200 -35.52 0.06 42.29
N LEU A 201 -34.36 0.40 41.72
CA LEU A 201 -34.20 0.47 40.26
C LEU A 201 -34.13 -0.92 39.61
N LYS A 202 -33.49 -1.90 40.25
CA LYS A 202 -33.40 -3.28 39.73
C LYS A 202 -34.77 -3.87 39.40
N SER A 203 -35.78 -3.59 40.21
CA SER A 203 -37.15 -4.08 40.00
C SER A 203 -37.88 -3.43 38.81
N ARG A 204 -37.33 -2.34 38.25
CA ARG A 204 -37.93 -1.51 37.19
C ARG A 204 -37.23 -1.60 35.83
N PHE A 205 -36.02 -2.15 35.79
CA PHE A 205 -35.21 -2.29 34.58
C PHE A 205 -35.17 -3.74 34.08
N GLU A 206 -35.26 -3.92 32.77
CA GLU A 206 -34.95 -5.19 32.09
C GLU A 206 -33.80 -4.93 31.11
N ARG A 207 -32.73 -5.73 31.20
CA ARG A 207 -31.61 -5.66 30.25
C ARG A 207 -31.96 -6.48 29.01
N VAL A 208 -31.81 -5.88 27.83
CA VAL A 208 -31.91 -6.57 26.55
C VAL A 208 -30.54 -6.52 25.90
N ALA A 209 -29.89 -7.68 25.80
CA ALA A 209 -28.63 -7.79 25.07
C ALA A 209 -28.90 -7.68 23.56
N VAL A 210 -28.21 -6.77 22.88
CA VAL A 210 -28.16 -6.75 21.41
C VAL A 210 -26.99 -7.62 21.02
N LEU A 211 -27.31 -8.83 20.56
CA LEU A 211 -26.32 -9.76 20.03
C LEU A 211 -26.22 -9.49 18.53
N ASN A 212 -25.01 -9.43 17.98
CA ASN A 212 -24.86 -9.52 16.52
C ASN A 212 -25.38 -10.91 16.11
N GLU A 213 -26.24 -11.00 15.09
CA GLU A 213 -26.70 -12.30 14.57
C GLU A 213 -25.54 -13.17 14.04
N ASP A 214 -24.35 -12.59 13.84
CA ASP A 214 -23.12 -13.30 13.49
C ASP A 214 -22.46 -14.06 14.67
N ASP A 215 -22.91 -13.87 15.91
CA ASP A 215 -22.36 -14.56 17.10
C ASP A 215 -23.12 -15.85 17.47
N GLN A 216 -23.88 -16.43 16.54
CA GLN A 216 -24.24 -17.85 16.68
C GLN A 216 -23.08 -18.71 16.20
N ASP A 217 -22.21 -19.05 17.16
CA ASP A 217 -21.14 -20.05 17.09
C ASP A 217 -21.69 -21.49 16.87
N SER A 218 -22.71 -21.64 16.02
CA SER A 218 -23.11 -22.94 15.53
C SER A 218 -22.05 -23.38 14.52
N PHE A 219 -21.23 -24.32 14.95
CA PHE A 219 -20.25 -25.02 14.15
C PHE A 219 -20.75 -25.29 12.71
N VAL A 220 -20.02 -24.80 11.71
CA VAL A 220 -20.33 -24.96 10.28
C VAL A 220 -19.37 -25.97 9.64
N GLY A 221 -19.91 -27.02 9.03
CA GLY A 221 -19.14 -27.93 8.18
C GLY A 221 -18.62 -29.19 8.87
N ASP A 222 -17.47 -29.68 8.42
CA ASP A 222 -16.78 -30.92 8.82
C ASP A 222 -16.17 -30.89 10.24
N LYS A 223 -16.57 -31.73 11.21
CA LYS A 223 -15.83 -31.88 12.49
C LYS A 223 -14.35 -32.22 12.31
N LEU A 224 -13.92 -32.76 11.16
CA LEU A 224 -12.51 -32.86 10.80
C LEU A 224 -12.10 -31.74 9.84
N SER A 225 -10.92 -31.16 10.06
CA SER A 225 -10.33 -30.24 9.11
C SER A 225 -10.03 -30.93 7.76
N PRO A 226 -10.08 -30.22 6.62
CA PRO A 226 -9.93 -30.83 5.29
C PRO A 226 -8.65 -31.64 5.10
N ASP A 227 -7.53 -31.14 5.62
CA ASP A 227 -6.22 -31.79 5.59
C ASP A 227 -6.14 -33.04 6.48
N LEU A 228 -6.77 -33.01 7.66
CA LEU A 228 -6.89 -34.21 8.50
C LEU A 228 -7.77 -35.25 7.81
N ARG A 229 -8.81 -34.84 7.08
CA ARG A 229 -9.64 -35.74 6.29
C ARG A 229 -8.89 -36.39 5.14
N GLU A 230 -8.03 -35.66 4.44
CA GLU A 230 -7.16 -36.25 3.42
C GLU A 230 -6.25 -37.33 4.00
N LEU A 231 -5.74 -37.13 5.22
CA LEU A 231 -4.96 -38.16 5.93
C LEU A 231 -5.82 -39.37 6.30
N VAL A 232 -7.04 -39.15 6.80
CA VAL A 232 -8.01 -40.22 7.08
C VAL A 232 -8.42 -40.99 5.83
N ALA A 233 -8.43 -40.35 4.66
CA ALA A 233 -8.66 -41.03 3.38
C ALA A 233 -7.42 -41.77 2.83
N GLY A 234 -6.24 -41.55 3.42
CA GLY A 234 -4.97 -42.11 3.00
C GLY A 234 -4.76 -43.58 3.42
N ALA A 235 -3.71 -44.20 2.88
CA ALA A 235 -3.39 -45.62 3.13
C ALA A 235 -2.76 -45.89 4.51
N ASP A 236 -2.06 -44.92 5.10
CA ASP A 236 -1.34 -45.10 6.37
C ASP A 236 -2.17 -44.64 7.58
N GLN A 237 -3.13 -45.48 7.95
CA GLN A 237 -4.06 -45.30 9.06
C GLN A 237 -3.39 -45.39 10.45
N ASN A 238 -2.16 -45.90 10.52
CA ASN A 238 -1.41 -46.07 11.77
C ASN A 238 -0.47 -44.92 12.07
N ARG A 239 -0.23 -44.03 11.11
CA ARG A 239 0.51 -42.79 11.31
C ARG A 239 -0.05 -42.00 12.49
N THR A 240 0.79 -41.67 13.46
CA THR A 240 0.43 -40.73 14.54
C THR A 240 0.56 -39.30 14.04
N VAL A 241 -0.43 -38.47 14.37
CA VAL A 241 -0.46 -37.05 14.07
C VAL A 241 -0.82 -36.27 15.33
N LYS A 242 -0.27 -35.06 15.45
CA LYS A 242 -0.63 -34.12 16.50
C LYS A 242 -1.78 -33.24 16.01
N VAL A 243 -2.84 -33.14 16.81
CA VAL A 243 -4.07 -32.42 16.47
C VAL A 243 -4.51 -31.54 17.64
N ILE A 244 -5.26 -30.49 17.32
CA ILE A 244 -5.97 -29.63 18.26
C ILE A 244 -7.44 -30.03 18.22
N LEU A 245 -7.95 -30.50 19.35
CA LEU A 245 -9.35 -30.82 19.58
C LEU A 245 -10.01 -29.64 20.31
N GLN A 246 -11.00 -29.04 19.67
CA GLN A 246 -11.93 -28.10 20.29
C GLN A 246 -13.12 -28.88 20.85
N SER A 247 -13.53 -28.62 22.09
CA SER A 247 -14.63 -29.31 22.77
C SER A 247 -15.58 -28.32 23.45
N ASP A 248 -16.84 -28.70 23.66
CA ASP A 248 -17.73 -27.99 24.61
C ASP A 248 -17.23 -28.14 26.06
N ASP A 249 -16.68 -29.31 26.36
CA ASP A 249 -16.15 -29.70 27.66
C ASP A 249 -14.99 -30.67 27.43
N ILE A 250 -13.78 -30.22 27.71
CA ILE A 250 -12.55 -31.01 27.56
C ILE A 250 -12.39 -32.07 28.65
N ASP A 251 -13.15 -31.98 29.74
CA ASP A 251 -13.17 -32.95 30.83
C ASP A 251 -14.37 -33.92 30.72
N ASN A 252 -15.09 -33.89 29.58
CA ASN A 252 -16.22 -34.76 29.33
C ASN A 252 -15.82 -36.26 29.46
N PRO A 253 -16.51 -37.05 30.31
CA PRO A 253 -16.11 -38.44 30.58
C PRO A 253 -16.12 -39.36 29.34
N GLN A 254 -17.03 -39.14 28.38
CA GLN A 254 -17.10 -39.94 27.16
C GLN A 254 -15.92 -39.61 26.23
N LEU A 255 -15.58 -38.33 26.12
CA LEU A 255 -14.42 -37.89 25.36
C LEU A 255 -13.14 -38.48 25.94
N LEU A 256 -12.94 -38.35 27.26
CA LEU A 256 -11.76 -38.88 27.94
C LEU A 256 -11.65 -40.41 27.85
N ASP A 257 -12.77 -41.13 27.82
CA ASP A 257 -12.77 -42.59 27.61
C ASP A 257 -12.32 -42.96 26.19
N VAL A 258 -12.82 -42.27 25.16
CA VAL A 258 -12.41 -42.48 23.76
C VAL A 258 -10.91 -42.19 23.55
N LEU A 259 -10.39 -41.14 24.18
CA LEU A 259 -8.96 -40.85 24.15
C LEU A 259 -8.15 -41.95 24.87
N ARG A 260 -8.57 -42.38 26.06
CA ARG A 260 -7.87 -43.39 26.86
C ARG A 260 -7.84 -44.77 26.20
N ARG A 261 -8.99 -45.26 25.70
CA ARG A 261 -9.11 -46.59 25.07
C ARG A 261 -8.25 -46.71 23.81
N ASN A 262 -8.04 -45.60 23.10
CA ASN A 262 -7.24 -45.54 21.88
C ASN A 262 -5.77 -45.17 22.14
N SER A 263 -5.34 -45.09 23.40
CA SER A 263 -3.98 -44.70 23.78
C SER A 263 -3.57 -43.33 23.19
N VAL A 264 -4.51 -42.40 23.09
CA VAL A 264 -4.27 -41.03 22.61
C VAL A 264 -3.61 -40.24 23.73
N ALA A 265 -2.44 -39.65 23.43
CA ALA A 265 -1.72 -38.85 24.40
C ALA A 265 -2.23 -37.40 24.39
N ILE A 266 -2.60 -36.86 25.55
CA ILE A 266 -2.87 -35.42 25.70
C ILE A 266 -1.53 -34.74 25.98
N THR A 267 -1.07 -33.93 25.05
CA THR A 267 0.24 -33.25 25.09
C THR A 267 0.16 -31.85 25.70
N ALA A 268 -0.99 -31.17 25.58
CA ALA A 268 -1.26 -29.88 26.21
C ALA A 268 -2.77 -29.65 26.42
N LYS A 269 -3.12 -28.76 27.35
CA LYS A 269 -4.49 -28.36 27.68
C LYS A 269 -4.58 -26.82 27.73
N ALA A 270 -5.57 -26.26 27.03
CA ALA A 270 -5.90 -24.84 27.08
C ALA A 270 -7.29 -24.68 27.70
N ASP A 271 -7.36 -24.77 29.03
CA ASP A 271 -8.60 -24.86 29.80
C ASP A 271 -9.59 -23.73 29.50
N ALA A 272 -9.12 -22.49 29.49
CA ALA A 272 -9.97 -21.32 29.25
C ALA A 272 -10.56 -21.26 27.83
N LEU A 273 -10.03 -22.04 26.89
CA LEU A 273 -10.46 -22.08 25.49
C LEU A 273 -11.20 -23.39 25.14
N ASN A 274 -11.35 -24.31 26.09
CA ASN A 274 -11.86 -25.65 25.86
C ASN A 274 -11.16 -26.40 24.71
N MET A 275 -9.83 -26.36 24.69
CA MET A 275 -9.02 -27.07 23.69
C MET A 275 -8.00 -28.04 24.30
N LEU A 276 -7.80 -29.17 23.63
CA LEU A 276 -6.77 -30.16 23.92
C LEU A 276 -5.84 -30.30 22.73
N THR A 277 -4.53 -30.32 22.98
CA THR A 277 -3.56 -30.78 21.98
C THR A 277 -3.28 -32.25 22.23
N ILE A 278 -3.62 -33.11 21.26
CA ILE A 278 -3.56 -34.56 21.41
C ILE A 278 -2.75 -35.20 20.27
N GLU A 279 -2.06 -36.29 20.57
CA GLU A 279 -1.39 -37.12 19.56
C GLU A 279 -2.15 -38.43 19.40
N LEU A 280 -2.71 -38.64 18.21
CA LEU A 280 -3.54 -39.80 17.89
C LEU A 280 -3.12 -40.47 16.58
N PRO A 281 -3.24 -41.80 16.45
CA PRO A 281 -3.18 -42.47 15.15
C PRO A 281 -4.34 -42.01 14.26
N VAL A 282 -4.08 -41.73 12.98
CA VAL A 282 -5.07 -41.17 12.04
C VAL A 282 -6.41 -41.91 12.05
N ARG A 283 -6.40 -43.26 12.16
CA ARG A 283 -7.63 -44.08 12.25
C ARG A 283 -8.58 -43.73 13.40
N VAL A 284 -8.10 -43.05 14.44
CA VAL A 284 -8.86 -42.70 15.65
C VAL A 284 -9.57 -41.34 15.50
N ALA A 285 -9.21 -40.54 14.49
CA ALA A 285 -9.73 -39.18 14.33
C ALA A 285 -11.26 -39.13 14.19
N GLU A 286 -11.87 -40.07 13.44
CA GLU A 286 -13.33 -40.14 13.27
C GLU A 286 -14.05 -40.55 14.56
N GLU A 287 -13.47 -41.46 15.35
CA GLU A 287 -14.04 -41.90 16.63
C GLU A 287 -14.05 -40.73 17.63
N VAL A 288 -12.96 -39.96 17.71
CA VAL A 288 -12.88 -38.76 18.55
C VAL A 288 -13.88 -37.69 18.09
N ALA A 289 -13.99 -37.45 16.79
CA ALA A 289 -14.95 -36.49 16.24
C ALA A 289 -16.42 -36.91 16.43
N SER A 290 -16.70 -38.21 16.55
CA SER A 290 -18.05 -38.73 16.78
C SER A 290 -18.61 -38.39 18.17
N VAL A 291 -17.75 -38.08 19.14
CA VAL A 291 -18.17 -37.71 20.49
C VAL A 291 -18.94 -36.39 20.45
N GLN A 292 -20.06 -36.33 21.18
CA GLN A 292 -20.95 -35.16 21.14
C GLN A 292 -20.26 -33.87 21.59
N SER A 293 -19.40 -33.95 22.61
CA SER A 293 -18.67 -32.79 23.13
C SER A 293 -17.55 -32.32 22.21
N ALA A 294 -17.00 -33.18 21.33
CA ALA A 294 -15.98 -32.79 20.36
C ALA A 294 -16.59 -31.91 19.27
N LYS A 295 -16.11 -30.67 19.14
CA LYS A 295 -16.57 -29.70 18.12
C LYS A 295 -15.79 -29.82 16.83
N HIS A 296 -14.46 -29.78 16.92
CA HIS A 296 -13.62 -29.77 15.73
C HIS A 296 -12.22 -30.33 16.03
N LEU A 297 -11.69 -31.12 15.12
CA LEU A 297 -10.33 -31.65 15.12
C LEU A 297 -9.57 -31.07 13.94
N SER A 298 -8.45 -30.41 14.22
CA SER A 298 -7.53 -29.90 13.21
C SER A 298 -6.09 -30.31 13.48
N LEU A 299 -5.26 -30.44 12.45
CA LEU A 299 -3.83 -30.70 12.64
C LEU A 299 -3.16 -29.58 13.47
N ASP A 300 -2.23 -29.94 14.35
CA ASP A 300 -1.34 -28.98 15.02
C ASP A 300 -0.31 -28.47 14.00
N LYS A 301 -0.71 -27.41 13.30
CA LYS A 301 0.09 -26.82 12.23
C LYS A 301 1.24 -26.01 12.83
N PRO A 302 2.48 -26.14 12.32
CA PRO A 302 3.56 -25.28 12.75
C PRO A 302 3.20 -23.83 12.45
N THR A 303 3.32 -22.96 13.45
CA THR A 303 3.30 -21.51 13.23
C THR A 303 4.62 -21.12 12.61
N VAL A 304 4.59 -20.76 11.33
CA VAL A 304 5.75 -20.25 10.60
C VAL A 304 5.60 -18.74 10.45
N SER A 305 6.72 -18.01 10.54
CA SER A 305 6.76 -16.64 10.05
C SER A 305 6.50 -16.68 8.54
N LEU A 306 5.63 -15.81 8.04
CA LEU A 306 5.26 -15.71 6.62
C LEU A 306 5.41 -14.26 6.16
N GLY A 307 5.58 -14.04 4.87
CA GLY A 307 5.67 -12.70 4.28
C GLY A 307 7.10 -12.20 4.13
N HIS A 308 8.05 -13.10 3.87
CA HIS A 308 9.45 -12.73 3.69
C HIS A 308 9.68 -12.20 2.28
N ILE A 309 10.30 -11.02 2.16
CA ILE A 309 10.64 -10.39 0.88
C ILE A 309 11.42 -11.39 0.01
N GLU A 310 12.40 -12.10 0.57
CA GLU A 310 13.25 -13.02 -0.18
C GLU A 310 12.49 -14.20 -0.79
N MET A 311 11.47 -14.70 -0.07
CA MET A 311 10.63 -15.82 -0.52
C MET A 311 9.67 -15.36 -1.61
N THR A 312 8.88 -14.31 -1.35
CA THR A 312 7.83 -13.84 -2.29
C THR A 312 8.42 -13.24 -3.57
N THR A 313 9.63 -12.69 -3.54
CA THR A 313 10.29 -12.10 -4.73
C THR A 313 11.09 -13.12 -5.55
N GLY A 314 11.33 -14.31 -5.00
CA GLY A 314 12.13 -15.37 -5.63
C GLY A 314 13.64 -15.26 -5.41
N VAL A 315 14.13 -14.43 -4.49
CA VAL A 315 15.56 -14.37 -4.11
C VAL A 315 16.01 -15.72 -3.54
N THR A 316 15.21 -16.33 -2.66
CA THR A 316 15.55 -17.64 -2.08
C THR A 316 15.65 -18.71 -3.17
N ALA A 317 14.69 -18.72 -4.11
CA ALA A 317 14.72 -19.63 -5.27
C ALA A 317 15.95 -19.37 -6.16
N MET A 318 16.30 -18.11 -6.39
CA MET A 318 17.49 -17.73 -7.15
C MET A 318 18.78 -18.27 -6.51
N ARG A 319 18.93 -18.12 -5.19
CA ARG A 319 20.13 -18.58 -4.46
C ARG A 319 20.21 -20.10 -4.31
N ALA A 320 19.07 -20.80 -4.37
CA ALA A 320 19.03 -22.26 -4.35
C ALA A 320 19.58 -22.89 -5.65
N ILE A 321 19.70 -22.12 -6.74
CA ILE A 321 20.31 -22.58 -7.99
C ILE A 321 21.82 -22.77 -7.79
N ALA A 322 22.35 -23.92 -8.23
CA ALA A 322 23.77 -24.21 -8.14
C ALA A 322 24.63 -23.10 -8.79
N GLY A 323 25.61 -22.59 -8.03
CA GLY A 323 26.49 -21.50 -8.46
C GLY A 323 25.92 -20.08 -8.29
N ASN A 324 24.73 -19.92 -7.71
CA ASN A 324 24.15 -18.60 -7.40
C ASN A 324 24.26 -18.19 -5.93
N SER A 325 24.81 -19.05 -5.05
CA SER A 325 24.94 -18.75 -3.62
C SER A 325 25.77 -17.50 -3.30
N GLY A 326 26.68 -17.12 -4.21
CA GLY A 326 27.47 -15.88 -4.11
C GLY A 326 26.82 -14.64 -4.75
N ILE A 327 25.60 -14.74 -5.30
CA ILE A 327 24.87 -13.61 -5.87
C ILE A 327 24.05 -12.93 -4.76
N ASP A 328 24.63 -11.87 -4.21
CA ASP A 328 24.15 -11.15 -3.02
C ASP A 328 24.29 -9.62 -3.14
N GLY A 329 24.67 -9.10 -4.31
CA GLY A 329 24.88 -7.69 -4.60
C GLY A 329 26.31 -7.21 -4.42
N SER A 330 27.24 -8.09 -4.00
CA SER A 330 28.65 -7.73 -3.82
C SER A 330 29.23 -7.04 -5.06
N GLY A 331 29.96 -5.94 -4.84
CA GLY A 331 30.60 -5.15 -5.90
C GLY A 331 29.69 -4.14 -6.61
N VAL A 332 28.42 -4.03 -6.22
CA VAL A 332 27.46 -3.08 -6.79
C VAL A 332 27.08 -2.01 -5.75
N GLY A 333 27.20 -0.73 -6.12
CA GLY A 333 26.75 0.39 -5.29
C GLY A 333 25.34 0.85 -5.62
N ILE A 334 24.50 0.99 -4.59
CA ILE A 334 23.12 1.50 -4.67
C ILE A 334 23.06 2.87 -3.99
N ALA A 335 22.78 3.91 -4.76
CA ALA A 335 22.47 5.23 -4.22
C ALA A 335 21.01 5.27 -3.74
N ILE A 336 20.81 5.52 -2.45
CA ILE A 336 19.50 5.66 -1.82
C ILE A 336 19.24 7.16 -1.65
N VAL A 337 18.41 7.72 -2.53
CA VAL A 337 18.09 9.15 -2.54
C VAL A 337 16.84 9.39 -1.71
N ASP A 338 17.01 9.80 -0.45
CA ASP A 338 15.95 9.76 0.57
C ASP A 338 16.21 10.71 1.78
N SER A 339 15.73 10.39 2.99
CA SER A 339 15.89 11.14 4.25
C SER A 339 17.18 10.87 5.03
N ALA A 340 18.24 10.37 4.37
CA ALA A 340 19.46 9.77 4.97
C ALA A 340 19.26 8.33 5.47
N ILE A 341 20.29 7.77 6.11
CA ILE A 341 20.32 6.39 6.61
C ILE A 341 21.02 6.36 7.97
N TYR A 342 20.42 5.67 8.94
CA TYR A 342 21.08 5.30 10.20
C TYR A 342 22.11 4.20 9.95
N GLY A 343 23.34 4.59 9.58
CA GLY A 343 24.38 3.68 9.14
C GLY A 343 24.90 2.71 10.21
N ASP A 344 24.65 2.99 11.49
CA ASP A 344 25.03 2.16 12.63
C ASP A 344 24.12 0.94 12.84
N HIS A 345 23.01 0.86 12.11
CA HIS A 345 22.10 -0.29 12.17
C HIS A 345 22.83 -1.58 11.74
N SER A 346 22.64 -2.67 12.48
CA SER A 346 23.32 -3.95 12.27
C SER A 346 23.05 -4.56 10.89
N MET A 347 21.91 -4.22 10.27
CA MET A 347 21.60 -4.62 8.89
C MET A 347 22.59 -4.07 7.86
N PHE A 348 23.34 -2.99 8.15
CA PHE A 348 24.25 -2.39 7.17
C PHE A 348 25.71 -2.80 7.37
N VAL A 349 25.97 -3.79 8.22
CA VAL A 349 27.30 -4.38 8.38
C VAL A 349 27.52 -5.47 7.33
N GLY A 350 28.68 -5.49 6.68
CA GLY A 350 29.07 -6.49 5.68
C GLY A 350 29.66 -7.75 6.30
N ASN A 351 29.94 -8.76 5.48
CA ASN A 351 30.53 -10.03 5.94
C ASN A 351 31.90 -9.88 6.63
N ASP A 352 32.65 -8.82 6.31
CA ASP A 352 33.93 -8.48 6.93
C ASP A 352 33.79 -7.72 8.25
N GLY A 353 32.56 -7.52 8.73
CA GLY A 353 32.25 -6.77 9.96
C GLY A 353 32.33 -5.26 9.81
N ARG A 354 32.59 -4.73 8.61
CA ARG A 354 32.65 -3.29 8.34
C ARG A 354 31.29 -2.76 7.88
N SER A 355 31.10 -1.44 7.98
CA SER A 355 29.92 -0.80 7.41
C SER A 355 29.93 -0.90 5.88
N ARG A 356 28.78 -1.22 5.30
CA ARG A 356 28.52 -1.13 3.85
C ARG A 356 27.95 0.23 3.45
N VAL A 357 27.72 1.12 4.41
CA VAL A 357 27.44 2.52 4.11
C VAL A 357 28.77 3.21 3.80
N THR A 358 29.03 3.43 2.51
CA THR A 358 30.38 3.80 2.04
C THR A 358 30.59 5.30 1.85
N GLU A 359 29.51 6.09 1.86
CA GLU A 359 29.53 7.53 1.60
C GLU A 359 28.28 8.16 2.18
N HIS A 360 28.34 9.44 2.57
CA HIS A 360 27.15 10.20 2.96
C HIS A 360 27.15 11.53 2.24
N LYS A 361 26.11 11.78 1.43
CA LYS A 361 25.95 13.08 0.77
C LYS A 361 24.65 13.76 1.17
N GLU A 362 24.76 15.01 1.59
CA GLU A 362 23.64 15.82 2.09
C GLU A 362 23.33 17.00 1.17
N PHE A 363 22.04 17.19 0.87
CA PHE A 363 21.48 18.33 0.13
C PHE A 363 20.31 19.00 0.86
N ALA A 364 19.74 18.35 1.88
CA ALA A 364 18.69 18.86 2.75
C ALA A 364 19.17 18.85 4.20
N THR A 365 18.71 19.81 5.01
CA THR A 365 19.15 19.98 6.41
C THR A 365 18.83 18.76 7.27
N GLY A 366 19.74 18.39 8.17
CA GLY A 366 19.52 17.40 9.24
C GLY A 366 20.73 16.50 9.52
N GLY A 367 21.83 16.68 8.79
CA GLY A 367 23.06 15.92 8.96
C GLY A 367 22.97 14.51 8.37
N THR A 368 23.80 13.62 8.90
CA THR A 368 23.86 12.22 8.48
C THR A 368 22.86 11.31 9.18
N SER A 369 22.21 11.80 10.24
CA SER A 369 21.20 11.06 10.99
C SER A 369 19.86 11.04 10.26
N ASP A 370 19.27 9.86 10.13
CA ASP A 370 17.92 9.73 9.57
C ASP A 370 16.86 9.93 10.66
N ASN A 371 16.59 11.19 11.01
CA ASN A 371 15.55 11.50 12.01
C ASN A 371 14.13 11.35 11.46
N PHE A 372 13.93 11.23 10.14
CA PHE A 372 12.62 10.89 9.59
C PHE A 372 12.38 9.37 9.72
N GLY A 373 13.35 8.57 9.28
CA GLY A 373 13.40 7.11 9.39
C GLY A 373 13.06 6.36 8.10
N HIS A 374 12.58 7.06 7.07
CA HIS A 374 12.15 6.43 5.81
C HIS A 374 13.33 5.87 5.02
N GLY A 375 14.42 6.62 4.86
CA GLY A 375 15.58 6.19 4.08
C GLY A 375 16.29 4.97 4.68
N THR A 376 16.35 4.86 6.00
CA THR A 376 16.86 3.67 6.72
C THR A 376 16.04 2.42 6.38
N HIS A 377 14.71 2.54 6.36
CA HIS A 377 13.82 1.43 6.00
C HIS A 377 14.01 1.02 4.54
N VAL A 378 14.01 1.99 3.62
CA VAL A 378 14.24 1.78 2.19
C VAL A 378 15.58 1.07 1.93
N ALA A 379 16.65 1.53 2.56
CA ALA A 379 17.98 0.94 2.41
C ALA A 379 18.03 -0.52 2.89
N SER A 380 17.31 -0.85 3.97
CA SER A 380 17.24 -2.21 4.49
C SER A 380 16.53 -3.18 3.55
N ILE A 381 15.49 -2.74 2.84
CA ILE A 381 14.79 -3.58 1.85
C ILE A 381 15.71 -3.86 0.65
N ALA A 382 16.42 -2.83 0.18
CA ALA A 382 17.32 -2.97 -0.96
C ALA A 382 18.52 -3.87 -0.62
N ALA A 383 19.14 -3.64 0.53
CA ALA A 383 20.47 -4.18 0.83
C ALA A 383 20.70 -4.52 2.30
N GLY A 384 19.69 -4.68 3.15
CA GLY A 384 19.88 -5.09 4.55
C GLY A 384 20.42 -6.52 4.66
N ARG A 385 21.48 -6.73 5.44
CA ARG A 385 22.00 -8.04 5.82
C ARG A 385 21.21 -8.51 7.04
N GLY A 386 20.72 -9.74 7.06
CA GLY A 386 19.87 -10.27 8.14
C GLY A 386 20.60 -10.48 9.47
N GLY A 387 21.24 -9.44 10.02
CA GLY A 387 22.04 -9.49 11.24
C GLY A 387 23.50 -9.12 11.02
N ARG A 388 24.19 -8.79 12.12
CA ARG A 388 25.65 -8.58 12.14
C ARG A 388 26.38 -9.94 12.12
N PRO A 389 27.45 -10.12 11.30
CA PRO A 389 28.18 -11.39 11.29
C PRO A 389 28.77 -11.71 12.67
N GLY A 390 28.58 -12.94 13.13
CA GLY A 390 29.07 -13.40 14.43
C GLY A 390 28.25 -12.95 15.65
N ASP A 391 27.19 -12.16 15.45
CA ASP A 391 26.29 -11.72 16.52
C ASP A 391 24.95 -12.47 16.43
N LEU A 392 24.80 -13.48 17.29
CA LEU A 392 23.57 -14.29 17.34
C LEU A 392 22.36 -13.46 17.78
N SER A 393 22.54 -12.47 18.66
CA SER A 393 21.42 -11.66 19.16
C SER A 393 20.81 -10.81 18.05
N SER A 394 21.67 -10.21 17.22
CA SER A 394 21.28 -9.47 16.02
C SER A 394 20.65 -10.40 14.97
N THR A 395 21.26 -11.57 14.73
CA THR A 395 20.79 -12.53 13.71
C THR A 395 19.42 -13.12 14.06
N LEU A 396 19.14 -13.38 15.33
CA LEU A 396 17.84 -13.92 15.77
C LEU A 396 16.67 -12.96 15.49
N VAL A 397 16.92 -11.65 15.50
CA VAL A 397 15.90 -10.64 15.22
C VAL A 397 15.84 -10.33 13.72
N LEU A 398 17.00 -10.11 13.10
CA LEU A 398 17.10 -9.55 11.75
C LEU A 398 17.13 -10.61 10.63
N GLY A 399 17.45 -11.87 10.96
CA GLY A 399 17.68 -12.94 9.98
C GLY A 399 16.51 -13.23 9.05
N TYR A 400 15.29 -12.98 9.51
CA TYR A 400 14.06 -13.16 8.71
C TYR A 400 13.79 -12.00 7.76
N TYR A 401 14.42 -10.85 7.96
CA TYR A 401 14.09 -9.60 7.25
C TYR A 401 15.26 -9.11 6.39
N GLN A 402 16.02 -10.05 5.83
CA GLN A 402 17.11 -9.73 4.93
C GLN A 402 16.58 -9.06 3.65
N GLY A 403 17.26 -8.00 3.22
CA GLY A 403 16.99 -7.31 1.97
C GLY A 403 17.42 -8.10 0.75
N VAL A 404 17.09 -7.59 -0.43
CA VAL A 404 17.28 -8.31 -1.70
C VAL A 404 18.77 -8.51 -2.04
N ALA A 405 19.59 -7.46 -1.89
CA ALA A 405 21.02 -7.44 -2.23
C ALA A 405 21.90 -7.18 -0.97
N PRO A 406 21.98 -8.15 -0.03
CA PRO A 406 22.50 -7.94 1.32
C PRO A 406 24.00 -7.63 1.41
N GLN A 407 24.77 -7.71 0.31
CA GLN A 407 26.18 -7.30 0.25
C GLN A 407 26.44 -6.13 -0.72
N ALA A 408 25.42 -5.50 -1.28
CA ALA A 408 25.60 -4.27 -2.04
C ALA A 408 26.11 -3.13 -1.13
N SER A 409 26.92 -2.24 -1.69
CA SER A 409 27.31 -1.00 -1.01
C SER A 409 26.16 0.01 -1.03
N ILE A 410 25.99 0.74 0.06
CA ILE A 410 24.88 1.66 0.25
C ILE A 410 25.44 3.09 0.27
N ILE A 411 24.94 3.94 -0.63
CA ILE A 411 25.33 5.35 -0.76
C ILE A 411 24.11 6.22 -0.37
N PRO A 412 23.95 6.60 0.90
CA PRO A 412 22.95 7.57 1.32
C PRO A 412 23.14 8.94 0.66
N VAL A 413 22.09 9.39 -0.01
CA VAL A 413 21.99 10.73 -0.61
C VAL A 413 20.76 11.42 -0.03
N ARG A 414 20.96 12.30 0.95
CA ARG A 414 19.89 12.98 1.66
C ARG A 414 19.32 14.16 0.86
N VAL A 415 18.04 14.09 0.54
CA VAL A 415 17.27 15.15 -0.16
C VAL A 415 15.97 15.52 0.57
N LEU A 416 15.58 14.75 1.58
CA LEU A 416 14.46 15.05 2.47
C LEU A 416 15.00 15.50 3.84
N ASP A 417 14.33 16.48 4.43
CA ASP A 417 14.60 16.97 5.79
C ASP A 417 14.05 16.01 6.86
N ASP A 418 14.20 16.39 8.14
CA ASP A 418 13.76 15.58 9.29
C ASP A 418 12.24 15.40 9.37
N ALA A 419 11.47 16.18 8.60
CA ALA A 419 10.03 16.03 8.47
C ALA A 419 9.63 15.26 7.19
N GLY A 420 10.60 14.69 6.47
CA GLY A 420 10.37 13.97 5.22
C GLY A 420 10.04 14.87 4.03
N LYS A 421 10.36 16.17 4.10
CA LYS A 421 10.06 17.15 3.05
C LYS A 421 11.32 17.47 2.24
N GLY A 422 11.16 17.62 0.94
CA GLY A 422 12.25 18.00 0.03
C GLY A 422 11.74 18.90 -1.09
N THR A 423 12.67 19.37 -1.92
CA THR A 423 12.36 20.19 -3.10
C THR A 423 12.95 19.57 -4.35
N THR A 424 12.29 19.79 -5.50
CA THR A 424 12.78 19.33 -6.81
C THR A 424 14.20 19.85 -7.10
N ALA A 425 14.53 21.08 -6.68
CA ALA A 425 15.87 21.64 -6.84
C ALA A 425 16.94 20.81 -6.11
N LYS A 426 16.71 20.46 -4.84
CA LYS A 426 17.65 19.62 -4.07
C LYS A 426 17.77 18.21 -4.62
N LEU A 427 16.67 17.67 -5.15
CA LEU A 427 16.70 16.40 -5.82
C LEU A 427 17.54 16.45 -7.12
N ILE A 428 17.40 17.50 -7.94
CA ILE A 428 18.23 17.68 -9.14
C ILE A 428 19.71 17.86 -8.79
N GLU A 429 20.04 18.66 -7.77
CA GLU A 429 21.42 18.81 -7.25
C GLU A 429 22.01 17.45 -6.87
N ALA A 430 21.21 16.60 -6.20
CA ALA A 430 21.62 15.25 -5.82
C ALA A 430 21.83 14.33 -7.02
N LEU A 431 20.94 14.33 -8.00
CA LEU A 431 21.10 13.54 -9.23
C LEU A 431 22.34 14.01 -10.02
N ASN A 432 22.61 15.32 -10.07
CA ASN A 432 23.82 15.85 -10.69
C ASN A 432 25.11 15.38 -9.97
N TRP A 433 25.09 15.34 -8.64
CA TRP A 433 26.21 14.79 -7.88
C TRP A 433 26.41 13.31 -8.15
N ILE A 434 25.33 12.51 -8.20
CA ILE A 434 25.40 11.10 -8.58
C ILE A 434 25.99 10.95 -9.98
N TYR A 435 25.50 11.72 -10.97
CA TYR A 435 26.03 11.71 -12.33
C TYR A 435 27.54 11.93 -12.33
N THR A 436 28.02 12.95 -11.63
CA THR A 436 29.44 13.33 -11.57
C THR A 436 30.30 12.30 -10.83
N ASN A 437 29.75 11.64 -9.79
CA ASN A 437 30.51 10.78 -8.89
C ASN A 437 30.27 9.27 -9.10
N ARG A 438 29.41 8.88 -10.05
CA ARG A 438 29.02 7.47 -10.29
C ARG A 438 30.21 6.51 -10.44
N VAL A 439 31.27 6.95 -11.13
CA VAL A 439 32.45 6.12 -11.38
C VAL A 439 33.29 5.99 -10.11
N SER A 440 33.64 7.11 -9.47
CA SER A 440 34.49 7.13 -8.28
C SER A 440 33.84 6.50 -7.05
N LYS A 441 32.50 6.54 -6.97
CA LYS A 441 31.72 5.94 -5.88
C LYS A 441 31.10 4.58 -6.25
N ASN A 442 31.42 4.05 -7.43
CA ASN A 442 30.89 2.79 -7.94
C ASN A 442 29.35 2.68 -7.86
N ILE A 443 28.65 3.78 -8.16
CA ILE A 443 27.18 3.81 -8.17
C ILE A 443 26.70 3.20 -9.49
N LYS A 444 25.88 2.15 -9.40
CA LYS A 444 25.29 1.47 -10.56
C LYS A 444 23.77 1.53 -10.56
N VAL A 445 23.16 1.60 -9.37
CA VAL A 445 21.72 1.67 -9.18
C VAL A 445 21.37 2.92 -8.38
N VAL A 446 20.31 3.62 -8.78
CA VAL A 446 19.77 4.80 -8.09
C VAL A 446 18.32 4.50 -7.71
N ASN A 447 18.04 4.50 -6.41
CA ASN A 447 16.72 4.27 -5.84
C ASN A 447 16.06 5.60 -5.47
N LEU A 448 14.92 5.89 -6.09
CA LEU A 448 14.08 7.06 -5.85
C LEU A 448 12.75 6.62 -5.22
N SER A 449 12.76 6.40 -3.91
CA SER A 449 11.58 6.06 -3.11
C SER A 449 10.75 7.30 -2.72
N LEU A 450 10.76 8.30 -3.59
CA LEU A 450 10.12 9.60 -3.45
C LEU A 450 9.76 10.12 -4.84
N GLY A 451 8.94 11.16 -4.89
CA GLY A 451 8.58 11.81 -6.15
C GLY A 451 7.75 13.05 -5.93
N THR A 452 7.44 13.71 -7.04
CA THR A 452 6.54 14.87 -7.07
C THR A 452 5.35 14.58 -7.97
N PRO A 453 4.24 15.34 -7.84
CA PRO A 453 3.16 15.26 -8.82
C PRO A 453 3.71 15.47 -10.26
N ALA A 454 3.36 14.56 -11.17
CA ALA A 454 3.72 14.66 -12.58
C ALA A 454 2.75 15.57 -13.33
N ILE A 455 3.00 16.87 -13.31
CA ILE A 455 2.16 17.87 -13.99
C ILE A 455 2.66 18.10 -15.42
N GLU A 456 3.95 18.45 -15.56
CA GLU A 456 4.58 18.71 -16.85
C GLU A 456 4.97 17.40 -17.55
N SER A 457 4.88 17.40 -18.88
CA SER A 457 5.34 16.27 -19.71
C SER A 457 6.74 15.84 -19.29
N TYR A 458 7.01 14.52 -19.30
CA TYR A 458 8.36 14.00 -19.01
C TYR A 458 9.46 14.59 -19.91
N ARG A 459 9.07 15.13 -21.08
CA ARG A 459 9.97 15.81 -22.02
C ARG A 459 10.49 17.15 -21.47
N ASN A 460 9.70 17.81 -20.62
CA ASN A 460 9.99 19.14 -20.08
C ASN A 460 10.31 19.12 -18.58
N ASP A 461 9.73 18.18 -17.84
CA ASP A 461 9.93 18.04 -16.39
C ASP A 461 11.44 17.92 -16.09
N PRO A 462 12.01 18.84 -15.29
CA PRO A 462 13.45 18.89 -15.06
C PRO A 462 13.98 17.69 -14.27
N LEU A 463 13.14 17.09 -13.42
CA LEU A 463 13.48 15.87 -12.68
C LEU A 463 13.49 14.65 -13.60
N CYS A 464 12.52 14.54 -14.52
CA CYS A 464 12.53 13.52 -15.57
C CYS A 464 13.78 13.62 -16.44
N LYS A 465 14.14 14.84 -16.88
CA LYS A 465 15.36 15.07 -17.68
C LYS A 465 16.63 14.68 -16.92
N ALA A 466 16.69 14.99 -15.63
CA ALA A 466 17.82 14.59 -14.78
C ALA A 466 17.90 13.06 -14.61
N ALA A 467 16.77 12.38 -14.41
CA ALA A 467 16.70 10.93 -14.31
C ALA A 467 17.12 10.25 -15.63
N ARG A 468 16.61 10.73 -16.77
CA ARG A 468 17.02 10.28 -18.11
C ARG A 468 18.53 10.38 -18.31
N LYS A 469 19.15 11.52 -17.94
CA LYS A 469 20.61 11.70 -18.02
C LYS A 469 21.40 10.66 -17.22
N LEU A 470 20.88 10.20 -16.08
CA LEU A 470 21.53 9.11 -15.32
C LEU A 470 21.38 7.77 -16.04
N VAL A 471 20.21 7.49 -16.61
CA VAL A 471 20.00 6.26 -17.40
C VAL A 471 20.92 6.23 -18.62
N ASP A 472 21.01 7.34 -19.36
CA ASP A 472 21.90 7.47 -20.52
C ASP A 472 23.38 7.33 -20.13
N ALA A 473 23.74 7.72 -18.91
CA ALA A 473 25.08 7.54 -18.34
C ALA A 473 25.36 6.11 -17.84
N GLY A 474 24.43 5.18 -18.04
CA GLY A 474 24.57 3.76 -17.71
C GLY A 474 24.13 3.38 -16.30
N LEU A 475 23.46 4.25 -15.54
CA LEU A 475 22.91 3.89 -14.23
C LEU A 475 21.50 3.29 -14.37
N VAL A 476 21.20 2.27 -13.59
CA VAL A 476 19.81 1.79 -13.43
C VAL A 476 19.08 2.73 -12.48
N VAL A 477 18.11 3.50 -12.99
CA VAL A 477 17.28 4.39 -12.17
C VAL A 477 15.93 3.73 -11.92
N VAL A 478 15.58 3.57 -10.64
CA VAL A 478 14.34 2.93 -10.18
C VAL A 478 13.54 3.95 -9.36
N ALA A 479 12.29 4.20 -9.74
CA ALA A 479 11.44 5.19 -9.08
C ALA A 479 10.10 4.61 -8.63
N ALA A 480 9.61 5.10 -7.50
CA ALA A 480 8.28 4.79 -7.01
C ALA A 480 7.18 5.31 -7.97
N ALA A 481 6.14 4.51 -8.22
CA ALA A 481 5.01 4.93 -9.04
C ALA A 481 4.18 6.05 -8.39
N GLY A 482 4.15 6.12 -7.06
CA GLY A 482 3.33 7.04 -6.27
C GLY A 482 2.23 6.31 -5.49
N ASN A 483 1.66 6.99 -4.50
CA ASN A 483 0.67 6.43 -3.56
C ASN A 483 -0.74 7.02 -3.76
N ASN A 484 -1.06 7.51 -4.96
CA ASN A 484 -2.33 8.19 -5.28
C ASN A 484 -3.28 7.30 -6.12
N GLY A 485 -3.25 5.99 -5.87
CA GLY A 485 -4.11 5.02 -6.56
C GLY A 485 -5.60 5.10 -6.19
N LYS A 486 -5.96 5.85 -5.15
CA LYS A 486 -7.33 6.10 -4.71
C LYS A 486 -7.57 7.59 -4.50
N ASN A 487 -8.79 8.04 -4.77
CA ASN A 487 -9.24 9.37 -4.39
C ASN A 487 -9.67 9.41 -2.90
N ALA A 488 -10.06 10.60 -2.42
CA ALA A 488 -10.51 10.79 -1.03
C ALA A 488 -11.75 9.94 -0.65
N ALA A 489 -12.56 9.53 -1.63
CA ALA A 489 -13.70 8.63 -1.45
C ALA A 489 -13.31 7.14 -1.50
N GLY A 490 -12.01 6.82 -1.56
CA GLY A 490 -11.50 5.45 -1.64
C GLY A 490 -11.67 4.78 -3.00
N GLN A 491 -12.09 5.51 -4.04
CA GLN A 491 -12.33 4.98 -5.37
C GLN A 491 -11.03 4.91 -6.19
N LYS A 492 -10.89 3.84 -6.98
CA LYS A 492 -9.71 3.61 -7.85
C LYS A 492 -9.51 4.79 -8.81
N THR A 493 -8.29 5.29 -8.90
CA THR A 493 -7.88 6.40 -9.77
C THR A 493 -6.75 5.97 -10.69
N TYR A 494 -6.85 6.37 -11.97
CA TYR A 494 -5.84 6.19 -13.01
C TYR A 494 -5.19 7.55 -13.34
N GLY A 495 -3.98 7.55 -13.89
CA GLY A 495 -3.31 8.79 -14.28
C GLY A 495 -2.49 9.46 -13.19
N ALA A 496 -2.10 8.72 -12.14
CA ALA A 496 -1.53 9.28 -10.92
C ALA A 496 -0.04 8.93 -10.73
N ILE A 497 0.65 8.55 -11.80
CA ILE A 497 2.09 8.26 -11.77
C ILE A 497 2.87 9.53 -11.42
N HIS A 498 3.80 9.44 -10.47
CA HIS A 498 4.63 10.54 -10.02
C HIS A 498 5.84 10.78 -10.91
N SER A 499 6.43 11.97 -10.83
CA SER A 499 7.75 12.28 -11.39
C SER A 499 8.85 11.89 -10.38
N PRO A 500 9.96 11.24 -10.83
CA PRO A 500 10.33 10.93 -12.22
C PRO A 500 9.82 9.58 -12.74
N GLY A 501 8.86 8.93 -12.07
CA GLY A 501 8.28 7.66 -12.53
C GLY A 501 7.50 7.76 -13.84
N ASN A 502 7.13 8.95 -14.31
CA ASN A 502 6.53 9.18 -15.63
C ASN A 502 7.58 9.21 -16.77
N GLU A 503 8.88 9.22 -16.44
CA GLU A 503 9.99 9.20 -17.39
C GLU A 503 10.11 7.79 -18.05
N PRO A 504 10.09 7.67 -19.40
CA PRO A 504 10.04 6.37 -20.07
C PRO A 504 11.27 5.46 -19.93
N SER A 505 12.46 5.94 -19.61
CA SER A 505 13.65 5.11 -19.38
C SER A 505 13.79 4.61 -17.95
N VAL A 506 13.25 5.34 -16.97
CA VAL A 506 13.21 4.96 -15.56
C VAL A 506 12.37 3.70 -15.39
N ILE A 507 12.79 2.83 -14.47
CA ILE A 507 12.03 1.66 -14.04
C ILE A 507 11.05 2.12 -12.96
N THR A 508 9.77 2.20 -13.28
CA THR A 508 8.73 2.67 -12.36
C THR A 508 8.07 1.50 -11.69
N VAL A 509 8.00 1.54 -10.36
CA VAL A 509 7.60 0.40 -9.52
C VAL A 509 6.30 0.72 -8.77
N GLY A 510 5.25 -0.05 -9.06
CA GLY A 510 4.03 -0.08 -8.25
C GLY A 510 4.14 -1.07 -7.08
N ALA A 511 3.16 -1.06 -6.18
CA ALA A 511 3.17 -1.88 -4.97
C ALA A 511 2.15 -3.02 -5.05
N THR A 512 2.55 -4.23 -4.64
CA THR A 512 1.65 -5.33 -4.30
C THR A 512 1.45 -5.43 -2.79
N ASN A 513 0.32 -6.00 -2.42
CA ASN A 513 0.02 -6.49 -1.10
C ASN A 513 0.05 -8.01 -1.14
N SER A 514 1.03 -8.60 -0.46
CA SER A 514 1.14 -10.06 -0.30
C SER A 514 0.30 -10.62 0.84
N PHE A 515 -0.46 -9.76 1.54
CA PHE A 515 -1.24 -10.12 2.73
C PHE A 515 -0.40 -10.79 3.84
N GLY A 516 0.92 -10.62 3.82
CA GLY A 516 1.83 -11.26 4.77
C GLY A 516 2.05 -12.75 4.49
N THR A 517 1.77 -13.23 3.27
CA THR A 517 2.04 -14.61 2.87
C THR A 517 3.28 -14.68 1.97
N ASP A 518 3.92 -15.87 1.92
CA ASP A 518 4.99 -16.14 0.95
C ASP A 518 4.43 -16.56 -0.42
N SER A 519 3.19 -17.06 -0.42
CA SER A 519 2.42 -17.38 -1.63
C SER A 519 2.24 -16.13 -2.47
N ARG A 520 2.22 -16.29 -3.80
CA ARG A 520 1.95 -15.19 -4.74
C ARG A 520 0.58 -15.28 -5.37
N SER A 521 -0.14 -16.38 -5.16
CA SER A 521 -1.46 -16.59 -5.77
C SER A 521 -2.55 -15.69 -5.19
N ASP A 522 -2.33 -15.17 -3.99
CA ASP A 522 -3.20 -14.26 -3.26
C ASP A 522 -2.74 -12.80 -3.33
N ASP A 523 -1.58 -12.53 -3.93
CA ASP A 523 -1.06 -11.17 -4.10
C ASP A 523 -2.01 -10.30 -4.92
N GLN A 524 -2.20 -9.08 -4.43
CA GLN A 524 -3.04 -8.07 -5.09
C GLN A 524 -2.27 -6.77 -5.30
N ILE A 525 -2.65 -5.98 -6.30
CA ILE A 525 -2.14 -4.61 -6.40
C ILE A 525 -2.60 -3.81 -5.19
N ALA A 526 -1.64 -3.24 -4.46
CA ALA A 526 -1.93 -2.44 -3.28
C ALA A 526 -2.84 -1.28 -3.67
N THR A 527 -3.86 -1.02 -2.85
CA THR A 527 -4.93 -0.13 -3.28
C THR A 527 -4.46 1.32 -3.49
N TYR A 528 -3.47 1.76 -2.72
CA TYR A 528 -2.82 3.06 -2.86
C TYR A 528 -1.84 3.16 -4.04
N SER A 529 -1.40 2.05 -4.64
CA SER A 529 -0.40 2.10 -5.73
C SER A 529 -0.92 2.93 -6.89
N SER A 530 -0.16 3.95 -7.29
CA SER A 530 -0.49 4.77 -8.46
C SER A 530 -0.52 3.93 -9.74
N ARG A 531 -1.38 4.35 -10.67
CA ARG A 531 -1.72 3.64 -11.90
C ARG A 531 -1.53 4.55 -13.10
N GLY A 532 -1.10 3.98 -14.22
CA GLY A 532 -0.98 4.68 -15.49
C GLY A 532 -2.34 4.97 -16.15
N PRO A 533 -2.33 5.36 -17.44
CA PRO A 533 -1.15 5.84 -18.15
C PRO A 533 -0.66 7.16 -17.53
N THR A 534 0.47 7.70 -17.95
CA THR A 534 0.87 9.04 -17.53
C THR A 534 -0.13 10.09 -18.04
N ARG A 535 -0.41 11.10 -17.22
CA ARG A 535 -1.31 12.23 -17.52
C ARG A 535 -0.61 13.59 -17.40
N SER A 536 0.72 13.58 -17.33
CA SER A 536 1.54 14.75 -17.57
C SER A 536 1.33 15.27 -19.00
N PHE A 537 1.47 16.58 -19.20
CA PHE A 537 1.21 17.21 -20.50
C PHE A 537 2.14 18.40 -20.77
N TYR A 538 2.25 18.79 -22.03
CA TYR A 538 2.75 20.11 -22.43
C TYR A 538 1.65 20.86 -23.20
N THR A 539 1.80 22.18 -23.30
CA THR A 539 0.89 23.02 -24.10
C THR A 539 1.55 23.29 -25.44
N ASN A 540 0.89 22.94 -26.54
CA ASN A 540 1.42 23.18 -27.88
C ASN A 540 1.24 24.66 -28.30
N THR A 541 1.76 25.04 -29.47
CA THR A 541 1.69 26.41 -30.01
C THR A 541 0.26 26.93 -30.22
N SER A 542 -0.72 26.03 -30.38
CA SER A 542 -2.15 26.37 -30.48
C SER A 542 -2.84 26.56 -29.12
N GLY A 543 -2.13 26.39 -28.00
CA GLY A 543 -2.69 26.47 -26.64
C GLY A 543 -3.38 25.19 -26.16
N ALA A 544 -3.34 24.10 -26.93
CA ALA A 544 -3.95 22.83 -26.57
C ALA A 544 -3.01 21.98 -25.69
N LYS A 545 -3.58 21.30 -24.69
CA LYS A 545 -2.85 20.34 -23.85
C LYS A 545 -2.64 19.03 -24.60
N VAL A 546 -1.38 18.61 -24.72
CA VAL A 546 -0.99 17.32 -25.28
C VAL A 546 -0.49 16.42 -24.16
N TYR A 547 -1.27 15.41 -23.83
CA TYR A 547 -0.96 14.45 -22.76
C TYR A 547 -0.02 13.35 -23.26
N ASP A 548 0.90 12.94 -22.40
CA ASP A 548 1.92 11.93 -22.73
C ASP A 548 1.30 10.56 -23.06
N HIS A 549 0.39 10.08 -22.21
CA HIS A 549 -0.28 8.78 -22.32
C HIS A 549 0.67 7.56 -22.32
N VAL A 550 1.81 7.66 -21.64
CA VAL A 550 2.80 6.57 -21.54
C VAL A 550 2.29 5.47 -20.60
N LEU A 551 2.48 4.21 -20.96
CA LEU A 551 2.18 3.06 -20.12
C LEU A 551 3.14 2.96 -18.93
N LYS A 552 2.58 2.97 -17.71
CA LYS A 552 3.29 2.88 -16.42
C LYS A 552 2.35 2.26 -15.38
N PRO A 553 2.85 1.68 -14.26
CA PRO A 553 4.26 1.36 -13.98
C PRO A 553 4.77 0.22 -14.86
N GLU A 554 6.07 -0.03 -14.95
CA GLU A 554 6.60 -1.17 -15.71
C GLU A 554 6.48 -2.50 -14.99
N ILE A 555 6.55 -2.47 -13.66
CA ILE A 555 6.54 -3.65 -12.83
C ILE A 555 5.97 -3.29 -11.45
N VAL A 556 5.57 -4.30 -10.70
CA VAL A 556 5.19 -4.15 -9.30
C VAL A 556 6.01 -5.06 -8.39
N ALA A 557 6.13 -4.69 -7.12
CA ALA A 557 6.84 -5.48 -6.12
C ALA A 557 6.15 -5.35 -4.75
N PRO A 558 6.40 -6.28 -3.81
CA PRO A 558 5.86 -6.19 -2.45
C PRO A 558 6.14 -4.82 -1.83
N GLY A 559 5.08 -4.11 -1.45
CA GLY A 559 5.18 -2.76 -0.90
C GLY A 559 4.24 -2.49 0.28
N ASN A 560 3.45 -3.47 0.71
CA ASN A 560 2.48 -3.32 1.79
C ASN A 560 2.96 -3.99 3.08
N LYS A 561 3.00 -3.23 4.18
CA LYS A 561 3.45 -3.66 5.52
C LYS A 561 4.81 -4.38 5.49
N ILE A 562 5.73 -3.85 4.71
CA ILE A 562 7.08 -4.40 4.59
C ILE A 562 7.87 -4.08 5.85
N ILE A 563 8.39 -5.10 6.51
CA ILE A 563 9.25 -4.98 7.69
C ILE A 563 10.68 -4.68 7.25
N GLY A 564 11.32 -3.72 7.90
CA GLY A 564 12.68 -3.28 7.61
C GLY A 564 13.29 -2.50 8.78
N ALA A 565 14.53 -2.04 8.63
CA ALA A 565 15.27 -1.33 9.66
C ALA A 565 14.55 -0.07 10.15
N GLN A 566 14.55 0.11 11.47
CA GLN A 566 14.10 1.33 12.12
C GLN A 566 15.29 2.25 12.39
N ALA A 567 15.16 3.54 12.08
CA ALA A 567 16.15 4.53 12.50
C ALA A 567 16.04 4.83 14.00
N GLU A 568 17.17 5.09 14.66
CA GLU A 568 17.24 5.35 16.11
C GLU A 568 16.32 6.50 16.59
N ARG A 569 16.21 7.58 15.80
CA ARG A 569 15.42 8.77 16.14
C ARG A 569 14.29 9.03 15.15
N SER A 570 13.62 7.97 14.70
CA SER A 570 12.59 8.07 13.66
C SER A 570 11.37 8.88 14.12
N LEU A 571 11.08 9.98 13.40
CA LEU A 571 9.85 10.77 13.54
C LEU A 571 8.61 9.91 13.25
N LEU A 572 8.69 9.00 12.27
CA LEU A 572 7.60 8.08 11.94
C LEU A 572 7.19 7.21 13.14
N ILE A 573 8.17 6.71 13.91
CA ILE A 573 7.90 5.92 15.12
C ILE A 573 7.38 6.80 16.25
N SER A 574 7.95 7.98 16.44
CA SER A 574 7.47 8.88 17.50
C SER A 574 6.03 9.36 17.28
N THR A 575 5.60 9.50 16.02
CA THR A 575 4.25 9.95 15.64
C THR A 575 3.27 8.78 15.48
N ALA A 576 3.75 7.61 15.08
CA ALA A 576 2.95 6.39 14.98
C ALA A 576 3.70 5.19 15.63
N PRO A 577 3.68 5.07 16.96
CA PRO A 577 4.42 4.02 17.68
C PRO A 577 4.04 2.60 17.28
N ALA A 578 2.82 2.40 16.76
CA ALA A 578 2.33 1.11 16.27
C ALA A 578 3.11 0.56 15.06
N LEU A 579 3.95 1.38 14.39
CA LEU A 579 4.81 0.92 13.30
C LEU A 579 6.00 0.09 13.78
N ASN A 580 6.39 0.20 15.06
CA ASN A 580 7.47 -0.59 15.65
C ASN A 580 7.03 -2.06 15.81
N VAL A 581 7.84 -2.99 15.34
CA VAL A 581 7.57 -4.45 15.46
C VAL A 581 8.54 -5.18 16.38
N THR A 582 9.48 -4.45 16.96
CA THR A 582 10.49 -4.98 17.88
C THR A 582 10.20 -4.57 19.34
N PRO A 583 10.31 -5.49 20.30
CA PRO A 583 10.20 -5.14 21.72
C PRO A 583 11.29 -4.15 22.17
N SER A 584 11.00 -3.39 23.22
CA SER A 584 11.91 -2.35 23.74
C SER A 584 13.24 -2.87 24.30
N PHE A 585 13.35 -4.17 24.60
CA PHE A 585 14.61 -4.79 25.05
C PHE A 585 15.57 -5.12 23.90
N VAL A 586 15.10 -5.05 22.64
CA VAL A 586 15.96 -5.22 21.46
C VAL A 586 16.84 -3.99 21.33
N SER A 587 18.13 -4.23 21.08
CA SER A 587 19.12 -3.19 20.80
C SER A 587 18.62 -2.23 19.74
N VAL A 588 18.86 -0.93 19.94
CA VAL A 588 18.48 0.15 19.01
C VAL A 588 19.04 -0.10 17.61
N LYS A 589 20.19 -0.79 17.49
CA LYS A 589 20.83 -1.13 16.22
C LYS A 589 20.16 -2.28 15.48
N ASP A 590 19.19 -2.93 16.10
CA ASP A 590 18.48 -4.11 15.59
C ASP A 590 16.95 -3.92 15.62
N GLN A 591 16.48 -2.68 15.81
CA GLN A 591 15.06 -2.37 15.83
C GLN A 591 14.46 -2.37 14.42
N LEU A 592 13.24 -2.85 14.30
CA LEU A 592 12.53 -2.96 13.02
C LEU A 592 11.19 -2.22 13.09
N MET A 593 10.75 -1.74 11.93
CA MET A 593 9.42 -1.18 11.73
C MET A 593 8.81 -1.68 10.43
N TYR A 594 7.49 -1.60 10.30
CA TYR A 594 6.83 -1.82 9.02
C TYR A 594 6.38 -0.50 8.39
N LEU A 595 6.50 -0.40 7.06
CA LEU A 595 5.93 0.69 6.27
C LEU A 595 5.16 0.14 5.07
N SER A 596 4.30 0.98 4.49
CA SER A 596 3.55 0.66 3.27
C SER A 596 3.68 1.78 2.25
N GLY A 597 3.92 1.43 0.99
CA GLY A 597 4.02 2.38 -0.10
C GLY A 597 4.77 1.80 -1.30
N THR A 598 4.62 2.45 -2.45
CA THR A 598 5.51 2.20 -3.61
C THR A 598 6.97 2.45 -3.25
N SER A 599 7.23 3.32 -2.28
CA SER A 599 8.55 3.56 -1.68
C SER A 599 9.23 2.33 -1.08
N MET A 600 8.46 1.33 -0.64
CA MET A 600 8.96 0.04 -0.14
C MET A 600 9.09 -1.00 -1.25
N ALA A 601 8.30 -0.87 -2.33
CA ALA A 601 8.40 -1.72 -3.51
C ALA A 601 9.63 -1.37 -4.38
N THR A 602 9.93 -0.08 -4.56
CA THR A 602 11.11 0.41 -5.31
C THR A 602 12.43 -0.23 -4.87
N PRO A 603 12.80 -0.29 -3.58
CA PRO A 603 14.07 -0.88 -3.15
C PRO A 603 14.15 -2.39 -3.39
N VAL A 604 13.03 -3.11 -3.46
CA VAL A 604 13.03 -4.52 -3.88
C VAL A 604 13.59 -4.65 -5.30
N VAL A 605 13.13 -3.80 -6.21
CA VAL A 605 13.57 -3.80 -7.62
C VAL A 605 14.99 -3.22 -7.75
N SER A 606 15.36 -2.23 -6.95
CA SER A 606 16.74 -1.72 -6.89
C SER A 606 17.73 -2.81 -6.46
N GLY A 607 17.37 -3.61 -5.45
CA GLY A 607 18.16 -4.77 -5.05
C GLY A 607 18.22 -5.84 -6.16
N ALA A 608 17.09 -6.12 -6.83
CA ALA A 608 17.06 -7.06 -7.95
C ALA A 608 18.01 -6.64 -9.09
N ALA A 609 18.01 -5.35 -9.43
CA ALA A 609 18.94 -4.77 -10.40
C ALA A 609 20.40 -4.94 -9.95
N ALA A 610 20.71 -4.79 -8.67
CA ALA A 610 22.06 -5.01 -8.15
C ALA A 610 22.49 -6.48 -8.28
N LEU A 611 21.60 -7.44 -7.99
CA LEU A 611 21.87 -8.87 -8.20
C LEU A 611 22.12 -9.19 -9.69
N MET A 612 21.33 -8.59 -10.59
CA MET A 612 21.52 -8.76 -12.04
C MET A 612 22.85 -8.18 -12.54
N LEU A 613 23.24 -7.02 -12.03
CA LEU A 613 24.51 -6.36 -12.38
C LEU A 613 25.73 -7.09 -11.80
N GLN A 614 25.59 -7.74 -10.64
CA GLN A 614 26.62 -8.64 -10.14
C GLN A 614 26.74 -9.87 -11.04
N ALA A 615 25.60 -10.46 -11.44
CA ALA A 615 25.57 -11.62 -12.32
C ALA A 615 26.11 -11.32 -13.72
N ASN A 616 25.87 -10.11 -14.22
CA ASN A 616 26.37 -9.63 -15.50
C ASN A 616 26.63 -8.11 -15.45
N PRO A 617 27.89 -7.67 -15.27
CA PRO A 617 28.23 -6.26 -15.13
C PRO A 617 28.20 -5.46 -16.45
N LYS A 618 27.87 -6.11 -17.58
CA LYS A 618 27.77 -5.49 -18.90
C LYS A 618 26.33 -5.17 -19.31
N LEU A 619 25.34 -5.48 -18.48
CA LEU A 619 23.96 -5.10 -18.75
C LEU A 619 23.81 -3.57 -18.76
N THR A 620 23.12 -3.06 -19.78
CA THR A 620 22.65 -1.68 -19.80
C THR A 620 21.40 -1.54 -18.91
N PRO A 621 21.05 -0.32 -18.48
CA PRO A 621 19.79 -0.07 -17.78
C PRO A 621 18.55 -0.54 -18.57
N ASN A 622 18.56 -0.38 -19.88
CA ASN A 622 17.47 -0.83 -20.75
C ASN A 622 17.37 -2.37 -20.79
N MET A 623 18.50 -3.09 -20.78
CA MET A 623 18.50 -4.55 -20.64
C MET A 623 17.99 -5.00 -19.28
N VAL A 624 18.38 -4.32 -18.20
CA VAL A 624 17.88 -4.60 -16.85
C VAL A 624 16.37 -4.42 -16.79
N LYS A 625 15.86 -3.29 -17.29
CA LYS A 625 14.43 -3.00 -17.40
C LYS A 625 13.69 -4.06 -18.21
N MET A 626 14.21 -4.41 -19.38
CA MET A 626 13.63 -5.44 -20.25
C MET A 626 13.54 -6.79 -19.54
N ILE A 627 14.64 -7.26 -18.92
CA ILE A 627 14.69 -8.57 -18.27
C ILE A 627 13.70 -8.62 -17.09
N LEU A 628 13.65 -7.56 -16.28
CA LEU A 628 12.69 -7.44 -15.18
C LEU A 628 11.25 -7.54 -15.68
N SER A 629 10.89 -6.79 -16.71
CA SER A 629 9.54 -6.86 -17.31
C SER A 629 9.25 -8.24 -17.89
N TYR A 630 10.15 -8.78 -18.71
CA TYR A 630 9.96 -10.04 -19.43
C TYR A 630 9.76 -11.24 -18.50
N THR A 631 10.44 -11.25 -17.36
CA THR A 631 10.43 -12.35 -16.38
C THR A 631 9.39 -12.19 -15.28
N ALA A 632 8.79 -10.98 -15.15
CA ALA A 632 7.75 -10.68 -14.18
C ALA A 632 6.58 -11.69 -14.26
N GLN A 633 5.88 -11.90 -13.15
CA GLN A 633 4.71 -12.76 -13.10
C GLN A 633 3.43 -11.91 -13.20
N PRO A 634 2.59 -12.11 -14.23
CA PRO A 634 1.28 -11.46 -14.30
C PRO A 634 0.40 -11.86 -13.10
N ILE A 635 -0.22 -10.87 -12.48
CA ILE A 635 -1.23 -11.01 -11.43
C ILE A 635 -2.61 -11.04 -12.09
N ALA A 636 -3.42 -12.04 -11.75
CA ALA A 636 -4.77 -12.18 -12.28
C ALA A 636 -5.67 -11.00 -11.85
N GLY A 637 -6.56 -10.57 -12.74
CA GLY A 637 -7.57 -9.54 -12.43
C GLY A 637 -7.07 -8.09 -12.52
N TYR A 638 -5.81 -7.85 -12.90
CA TYR A 638 -5.25 -6.50 -13.08
C TYR A 638 -4.84 -6.25 -14.53
N ASN A 639 -5.00 -5.01 -15.00
CA ASN A 639 -4.52 -4.60 -16.32
C ASN A 639 -3.11 -3.99 -16.24
N GLN A 640 -2.49 -3.78 -17.41
CA GLN A 640 -1.12 -3.28 -17.56
C GLN A 640 -0.91 -1.90 -16.91
N LEU A 641 -1.93 -1.04 -16.81
CA LEU A 641 -1.82 0.26 -16.15
C LEU A 641 -1.73 0.15 -14.63
N GLU A 642 -2.09 -1.01 -14.07
CA GLU A 642 -2.02 -1.29 -12.63
C GLU A 642 -0.78 -2.10 -12.26
N GLN A 643 -0.47 -3.14 -13.05
CA GLN A 643 0.58 -4.11 -12.71
C GLN A 643 1.83 -4.03 -13.59
N GLY A 644 1.81 -3.22 -14.65
CA GLY A 644 2.87 -3.25 -15.63
C GLY A 644 2.94 -4.59 -16.36
N ALA A 645 4.13 -5.15 -16.45
CA ALA A 645 4.36 -6.53 -16.91
C ALA A 645 4.01 -7.59 -15.83
N GLY A 646 3.76 -7.18 -14.59
CA GLY A 646 3.45 -8.06 -13.46
C GLY A 646 4.36 -7.82 -12.26
N GLN A 647 4.30 -8.74 -11.30
CA GLN A 647 5.10 -8.65 -10.09
C GLN A 647 6.50 -9.25 -10.29
N VAL A 648 7.51 -8.60 -9.73
CA VAL A 648 8.93 -8.94 -9.88
C VAL A 648 9.23 -10.42 -9.62
N ASN A 649 10.11 -10.99 -10.44
CA ASN A 649 10.58 -12.36 -10.36
C ASN A 649 12.11 -12.37 -10.45
N ILE A 650 12.77 -12.40 -9.29
CA ILE A 650 14.22 -12.22 -9.20
C ILE A 650 14.96 -13.47 -9.67
N GLU A 651 14.41 -14.67 -9.47
CA GLU A 651 14.96 -15.91 -10.00
C GLU A 651 15.06 -15.84 -11.53
N GLY A 652 13.93 -15.56 -12.20
CA GLY A 652 13.90 -15.47 -13.65
C GLY A 652 14.79 -14.36 -14.18
N ALA A 653 14.80 -13.20 -13.52
CA ALA A 653 15.60 -12.06 -13.92
C ALA A 653 17.11 -12.35 -13.85
N VAL A 654 17.61 -12.90 -12.74
CA VAL A 654 19.04 -13.24 -12.60
C VAL A 654 19.42 -14.38 -13.55
N ARG A 655 18.56 -15.40 -13.71
CA ARG A 655 18.79 -16.50 -14.64
C ARG A 655 18.93 -15.99 -16.07
N LEU A 656 18.05 -15.08 -16.52
CA LEU A 656 18.15 -14.51 -17.86
C LEU A 656 19.35 -13.56 -18.01
N ALA A 657 19.65 -12.74 -16.99
CA ALA A 657 20.81 -11.85 -16.95
C ALA A 657 22.14 -12.57 -17.19
N LYS A 658 22.33 -13.76 -16.56
CA LYS A 658 23.54 -14.58 -16.74
C LYS A 658 23.71 -15.09 -18.17
N LEU A 659 22.61 -15.26 -18.91
CA LEU A 659 22.63 -15.78 -20.27
C LEU A 659 22.91 -14.68 -21.30
N VAL A 660 22.72 -13.40 -20.98
CA VAL A 660 23.03 -12.29 -21.90
C VAL A 660 24.54 -12.23 -22.17
N LYS A 661 24.91 -12.15 -23.45
CA LYS A 661 26.31 -12.01 -23.87
C LYS A 661 26.91 -10.72 -23.31
N GLN A 662 28.09 -10.84 -22.74
CA GLN A 662 28.87 -9.69 -22.24
C GLN A 662 29.63 -8.95 -23.35
N THR A 663 29.62 -9.48 -24.57
CA THR A 663 30.30 -8.93 -25.75
C THR A 663 29.42 -8.01 -26.58
N LEU A 664 28.20 -7.71 -26.14
CA LEU A 664 27.29 -6.81 -26.85
C LEU A 664 27.79 -5.37 -26.71
N THR A 665 28.07 -4.74 -27.85
CA THR A 665 28.45 -3.33 -28.00
C THR A 665 27.47 -2.58 -28.91
N SER A 666 27.58 -1.26 -29.01
CA SER A 666 26.81 -0.43 -29.96
C SER A 666 27.02 -0.84 -31.43
N THR A 667 28.17 -1.47 -31.72
CA THR A 667 28.57 -1.99 -33.04
C THR A 667 28.09 -3.42 -33.32
N THR A 668 27.37 -4.06 -32.39
CA THR A 668 26.85 -5.42 -32.60
C THR A 668 25.86 -5.45 -33.77
N PRO A 669 26.04 -6.32 -34.79
CA PRO A 669 25.12 -6.43 -35.91
C PRO A 669 23.70 -6.80 -35.47
N LEU A 670 22.69 -6.26 -36.16
CA LEU A 670 21.29 -6.62 -35.96
C LEU A 670 21.10 -8.13 -36.22
N GLY A 671 20.25 -8.79 -35.42
CA GLY A 671 20.08 -10.26 -35.47
C GLY A 671 21.20 -11.09 -34.83
N THR A 672 22.26 -10.48 -34.30
CA THR A 672 23.23 -11.22 -33.45
C THR A 672 22.52 -11.73 -32.20
N PRO A 673 22.60 -13.03 -31.87
CA PRO A 673 21.89 -13.56 -30.71
C PRO A 673 22.31 -12.86 -29.42
N MET A 674 21.34 -12.32 -28.68
CA MET A 674 21.58 -11.65 -27.39
C MET A 674 22.12 -12.62 -26.33
N LEU A 675 21.71 -13.89 -26.41
CA LEU A 675 22.03 -14.91 -25.42
C LEU A 675 23.25 -15.73 -25.83
N THR A 676 23.95 -16.24 -24.83
CA THR A 676 25.05 -17.22 -24.95
C THR A 676 24.55 -18.60 -25.40
N THR A 677 23.26 -18.89 -25.22
CA THR A 677 22.59 -20.11 -25.66
C THR A 677 21.69 -19.84 -26.87
N PRO A 678 21.50 -20.82 -27.77
CA PRO A 678 20.63 -20.68 -28.94
C PRO A 678 19.14 -20.70 -28.58
N THR A 679 18.79 -21.24 -27.41
CA THR A 679 17.41 -21.32 -26.90
C THR A 679 17.25 -20.50 -25.64
N LEU A 680 16.07 -19.90 -25.49
CA LEU A 680 15.64 -19.29 -24.23
C LEU A 680 15.55 -20.34 -23.11
N PRO A 681 15.83 -19.96 -21.86
CA PRO A 681 15.54 -20.84 -20.74
C PRO A 681 14.01 -20.99 -20.57
N VAL A 682 13.58 -22.00 -19.81
CA VAL A 682 12.16 -22.22 -19.53
C VAL A 682 11.55 -20.95 -18.92
N GLN A 683 10.46 -20.46 -19.50
CA GLN A 683 9.82 -19.18 -19.18
C GLN A 683 8.86 -19.29 -17.97
N GLN A 684 9.34 -19.97 -16.93
CA GLN A 684 8.65 -20.11 -15.65
C GLN A 684 9.68 -20.18 -14.54
N SER A 685 9.25 -19.86 -13.32
CA SER A 685 10.03 -19.94 -12.09
C SER A 685 9.23 -20.69 -11.04
N THR A 686 9.90 -21.30 -10.06
CA THR A 686 9.23 -21.85 -8.87
C THR A 686 9.55 -20.94 -7.70
N ILE A 687 8.55 -20.20 -7.21
CA ILE A 687 8.70 -19.20 -6.15
C ILE A 687 7.75 -19.58 -5.02
N ALA A 688 8.27 -19.68 -3.79
CA ALA A 688 7.50 -20.11 -2.62
C ALA A 688 6.67 -21.41 -2.85
N GLY A 689 7.25 -22.37 -3.60
CA GLY A 689 6.60 -23.63 -3.94
C GLY A 689 5.54 -23.55 -5.06
N GLN A 690 5.28 -22.37 -5.62
CA GLN A 690 4.31 -22.16 -6.69
C GLN A 690 4.99 -21.91 -8.05
N THR A 691 4.36 -22.36 -9.13
CA THR A 691 4.84 -22.07 -10.50
C THR A 691 4.42 -20.66 -10.90
N ALA A 692 5.39 -19.79 -11.14
CA ALA A 692 5.23 -18.44 -11.64
C ALA A 692 5.56 -18.39 -13.14
N LEU A 693 4.54 -18.25 -13.99
CA LEU A 693 4.74 -18.05 -15.43
C LEU A 693 5.26 -16.64 -15.70
N TRP A 694 6.23 -16.52 -16.61
CA TRP A 694 6.77 -15.23 -17.02
C TRP A 694 5.78 -14.48 -17.92
N SER A 695 5.76 -13.15 -17.82
CA SER A 695 4.93 -12.27 -18.64
C SER A 695 5.27 -12.36 -20.12
N ARG A 696 6.56 -12.60 -20.42
CA ARG A 696 7.13 -12.64 -21.77
C ARG A 696 6.84 -11.37 -22.56
N GLY A 697 6.64 -10.26 -21.84
CA GLY A 697 6.26 -8.99 -22.42
C GLY A 697 6.93 -7.79 -21.78
N MET A 698 6.92 -6.69 -22.52
CA MET A 698 7.58 -5.44 -22.17
C MET A 698 6.71 -4.27 -22.61
N MET A 699 6.65 -3.25 -21.78
CA MET A 699 5.99 -2.00 -22.09
C MET A 699 6.93 -1.09 -22.89
N PHE A 700 6.36 -0.46 -23.91
CA PHE A 700 6.92 0.66 -24.67
C PHE A 700 5.88 1.78 -24.68
N ASP A 701 6.31 3.03 -24.92
CA ASP A 701 5.49 4.25 -24.96
C ASP A 701 3.97 4.02 -24.72
N ARG A 702 3.23 3.65 -25.77
CA ARG A 702 1.78 3.35 -25.71
C ARG A 702 1.42 1.87 -25.96
N GLY A 703 2.41 0.98 -26.09
CA GLY A 703 2.24 -0.40 -26.55
C GLY A 703 2.80 -1.44 -25.60
N TYR A 704 2.23 -2.64 -25.64
CA TYR A 704 2.76 -3.81 -24.93
C TYR A 704 3.22 -4.85 -25.94
N LEU A 705 4.52 -5.10 -25.99
CA LEU A 705 5.10 -6.10 -26.89
C LEU A 705 5.25 -7.42 -26.15
N THR A 706 5.03 -8.53 -26.86
CA THR A 706 5.21 -9.88 -26.31
C THR A 706 5.97 -10.77 -27.30
N GLY A 707 6.58 -11.83 -26.78
CA GLY A 707 7.18 -12.88 -27.59
C GLY A 707 8.68 -13.03 -27.39
N THR A 708 9.23 -14.13 -27.91
CA THR A 708 10.63 -14.54 -27.69
C THR A 708 11.63 -13.65 -28.41
N LYS A 709 11.22 -13.03 -29.52
CA LYS A 709 12.06 -12.12 -30.32
C LYS A 709 12.56 -10.90 -29.55
N LEU A 710 11.81 -10.46 -28.54
CA LEU A 710 12.24 -9.42 -27.61
C LEU A 710 13.60 -9.75 -26.99
N ILE A 711 13.88 -11.04 -26.75
CA ILE A 711 15.16 -11.48 -26.23
C ILE A 711 16.12 -11.88 -27.34
N THR A 712 15.66 -12.57 -28.39
CA THR A 712 16.56 -13.20 -29.35
C THR A 712 17.04 -12.27 -30.46
N ASP A 713 16.24 -11.27 -30.86
CA ASP A 713 16.41 -10.57 -32.14
C ASP A 713 16.56 -9.03 -31.99
N TYR A 714 16.09 -8.45 -30.89
CA TYR A 714 16.00 -6.98 -30.71
C TYR A 714 17.06 -6.39 -29.77
N GLN A 715 18.23 -7.02 -29.64
CA GLN A 715 19.31 -6.60 -28.74
C GLN A 715 19.73 -5.12 -28.91
N ARG A 716 19.65 -4.56 -30.13
CA ARG A 716 20.00 -3.15 -30.37
C ARG A 716 19.06 -2.20 -29.62
N ALA A 717 17.76 -2.49 -29.52
CA ALA A 717 16.79 -1.64 -28.84
C ALA A 717 17.11 -1.41 -27.33
N TYR A 718 17.99 -2.22 -26.76
CA TYR A 718 18.42 -2.14 -25.37
C TYR A 718 19.83 -1.56 -25.20
N GLY A 719 20.48 -1.09 -26.27
CA GLY A 719 21.76 -0.38 -26.17
C GLY A 719 21.64 0.97 -25.44
N LEU A 720 22.78 1.50 -24.99
CA LEU A 720 22.90 2.91 -24.61
C LEU A 720 23.17 3.75 -25.87
N GLY A 721 22.68 5.00 -25.91
CA GLY A 721 22.95 5.93 -27.02
C GLY A 721 22.09 5.77 -28.28
N ILE A 722 20.95 5.08 -28.19
CA ILE A 722 19.93 5.10 -29.26
C ILE A 722 18.93 6.20 -28.95
N LEU A 723 18.91 7.23 -29.78
CA LEU A 723 17.94 8.32 -29.70
C LEU A 723 16.90 8.12 -30.79
N VAL A 724 15.67 7.81 -30.40
CA VAL A 724 14.51 7.72 -31.29
C VAL A 724 13.58 8.88 -30.97
N SER A 725 13.34 9.75 -31.94
CA SER A 725 12.43 10.89 -31.81
C SER A 725 11.22 10.72 -32.73
N ASP A 726 10.03 10.89 -32.16
CA ASP A 726 8.73 10.96 -32.83
C ASP A 726 8.38 12.44 -33.08
N GLY A 727 9.06 13.09 -34.03
CA GLY A 727 8.76 14.47 -34.42
C GLY A 727 9.99 15.33 -34.69
N ILE A 728 10.05 16.51 -34.06
CA ILE A 728 11.12 17.50 -34.28
C ILE A 728 12.19 17.35 -33.19
N LEU A 729 13.41 16.97 -33.59
CA LEU A 729 14.57 16.97 -32.71
C LEU A 729 15.33 18.30 -32.89
N VAL A 730 15.24 19.19 -31.90
CA VAL A 730 15.96 20.48 -31.91
C VAL A 730 17.10 20.43 -30.89
N SER A 731 18.33 20.69 -31.36
CA SER A 731 19.51 20.88 -30.52
C SER A 731 20.03 22.30 -30.66
N ASP A 732 20.11 23.01 -29.55
CA ASP A 732 20.78 24.31 -29.44
C ASP A 732 22.24 24.03 -29.02
N GLY A 733 23.18 24.05 -29.97
CA GLY A 733 24.60 23.71 -29.77
C GLY A 733 25.07 22.39 -30.40
N ILE A 734 25.76 21.54 -29.63
CA ILE A 734 26.41 20.30 -30.14
C ILE A 734 25.55 19.07 -29.85
N LEU A 735 25.13 18.35 -30.90
CA LEU A 735 24.47 17.04 -30.81
C LEU A 735 25.47 15.94 -31.18
N VAL A 736 25.90 15.16 -30.17
CA VAL A 736 26.79 14.00 -30.35
C VAL A 736 25.99 12.71 -30.14
N SER A 737 26.02 11.81 -31.13
CA SER A 737 25.46 10.47 -31.01
C SER A 737 26.51 9.41 -31.33
N ASP A 738 26.86 8.61 -30.33
CA ASP A 738 27.81 7.48 -30.44
C ASP A 738 27.13 6.21 -31.03
N GLY A 739 25.87 6.30 -31.47
CA GLY A 739 24.99 5.16 -31.75
C GLY A 739 24.11 5.32 -33.01
N ILE A 740 22.82 5.00 -32.89
CA ILE A 740 21.85 5.22 -33.97
C ILE A 740 20.95 6.39 -33.58
N LEU A 741 20.85 7.38 -34.46
CA LEU A 741 19.93 8.48 -34.35
C LEU A 741 18.83 8.29 -35.39
N VAL A 742 17.59 8.08 -34.92
CA VAL A 742 16.41 7.93 -35.78
C VAL A 742 15.42 9.04 -35.46
N SER A 743 15.03 9.81 -36.48
CA SER A 743 14.00 10.84 -36.37
C SER A 743 12.90 10.60 -37.39
N ASP A 744 11.66 10.52 -36.93
CA ASP A 744 10.45 10.53 -37.74
C ASP A 744 9.93 11.97 -37.78
N GLY A 745 10.50 12.81 -38.67
CA GLY A 745 10.19 14.25 -38.76
C GLY A 745 11.37 15.15 -39.15
N ILE A 746 11.58 16.26 -38.43
CA ILE A 746 12.57 17.30 -38.75
C ILE A 746 13.71 17.28 -37.72
N LEU A 747 14.96 17.17 -38.19
CA LEU A 747 16.15 17.31 -37.35
C LEU A 747 16.72 18.73 -37.50
N VAL A 748 16.77 19.51 -36.41
CA VAL A 748 17.31 20.88 -36.41
C VAL A 748 18.47 20.98 -35.42
N SER A 749 19.61 21.48 -35.87
CA SER A 749 20.78 21.74 -35.02
C SER A 749 21.39 23.10 -35.35
N ASP A 750 21.63 23.92 -34.33
CA ASP A 750 22.18 25.29 -34.44
C ASP A 750 23.72 25.34 -34.26
N GLY A 751 24.39 24.19 -34.10
CA GLY A 751 25.84 24.13 -33.81
C GLY A 751 26.65 23.02 -34.52
N ILE A 752 26.89 21.88 -33.88
CA ILE A 752 27.69 20.78 -34.48
C ILE A 752 26.93 19.47 -34.33
N LEU A 753 26.69 18.77 -35.44
CA LEU A 753 26.15 17.42 -35.45
C LEU A 753 27.30 16.42 -35.65
N VAL A 754 27.58 15.61 -34.64
CA VAL A 754 28.58 14.53 -34.72
C VAL A 754 27.88 13.19 -34.52
N SER A 755 28.04 12.28 -35.48
CA SER A 755 27.58 10.90 -35.33
C SER A 755 28.65 9.89 -35.70
N ASP A 756 28.99 9.02 -34.75
CA ASP A 756 29.94 7.93 -34.94
C ASP A 756 29.24 6.65 -35.45
N GLY A 757 27.94 6.70 -35.77
CA GLY A 757 27.11 5.55 -36.16
C GLY A 757 26.19 5.80 -37.36
N ILE A 758 24.88 5.51 -37.24
CA ILE A 758 23.92 5.64 -38.36
C ILE A 758 22.92 6.75 -38.03
N LEU A 759 22.80 7.74 -38.92
CA LEU A 759 21.75 8.75 -38.90
C LEU A 759 20.69 8.38 -39.94
N VAL A 760 19.44 8.21 -39.50
CA VAL A 760 18.28 7.97 -40.37
C VAL A 760 17.22 9.02 -40.07
N SER A 761 16.80 9.76 -41.09
CA SER A 761 15.71 10.73 -41.01
C SER A 761 14.69 10.47 -42.12
N ASP A 762 13.43 10.24 -41.73
CA ASP A 762 12.30 10.12 -42.68
C ASP A 762 11.80 11.50 -43.18
N GLY A 763 12.38 12.60 -42.66
CA GLY A 763 12.14 13.96 -43.14
C GLY A 763 13.43 14.76 -43.34
N SER A 764 13.31 16.08 -43.52
CA SER A 764 14.43 16.97 -43.89
C SER A 764 15.29 17.38 -42.68
N PRO A 765 16.57 17.01 -42.61
CA PRO A 765 17.52 17.63 -41.69
C PRO A 765 17.87 19.06 -42.13
N PHE A 766 17.59 20.03 -41.25
CA PHE A 766 17.95 21.45 -41.42
C PHE A 766 19.07 21.81 -40.43
N LEU A 767 20.18 22.29 -40.97
CA LEU A 767 21.38 22.65 -40.22
C LEU A 767 21.66 24.13 -40.45
N ASP A 768 21.22 24.97 -39.51
CA ASP A 768 21.46 26.43 -39.54
C ASP A 768 22.87 26.71 -39.00
N TYR A 769 23.68 27.49 -39.73
CA TYR A 769 25.08 27.87 -39.43
C TYR A 769 26.06 26.76 -38.95
N SER A 770 25.85 25.47 -39.31
CA SER A 770 26.47 24.33 -38.60
C SER A 770 27.37 23.41 -39.44
N GLN A 771 28.20 22.60 -38.76
CA GLN A 771 29.08 21.58 -39.36
C GLN A 771 28.58 20.17 -39.02
N THR A 772 28.51 19.28 -40.02
CA THR A 772 28.17 17.86 -39.84
C THR A 772 29.39 16.98 -40.11
N PHE A 773 29.77 16.19 -39.12
CA PHE A 773 30.83 15.20 -39.22
C PHE A 773 30.28 13.82 -38.86
N GLY A 774 30.33 12.89 -39.82
CA GLY A 774 29.89 11.51 -39.62
C GLY A 774 30.99 10.51 -39.92
N SER A 775 31.24 9.57 -39.02
CA SER A 775 32.15 8.44 -39.30
C SER A 775 31.43 7.23 -39.94
N GLY A 776 30.10 7.29 -40.08
CA GLY A 776 29.25 6.18 -40.52
C GLY A 776 28.32 6.50 -41.70
N ILE A 777 27.04 6.11 -41.62
CA ILE A 777 26.07 6.21 -42.73
C ILE A 777 25.06 7.33 -42.45
N LEU A 778 24.92 8.27 -43.39
CA LEU A 778 23.90 9.33 -43.37
C LEU A 778 22.83 9.01 -44.42
N VAL A 779 21.58 8.84 -44.01
CA VAL A 779 20.44 8.57 -44.92
C VAL A 779 19.28 9.51 -44.59
N SER A 780 18.75 10.18 -45.61
CA SER A 780 17.50 10.95 -45.52
C SER A 780 16.58 10.64 -46.70
N ASP A 781 15.29 10.51 -46.42
CA ASP A 781 14.22 10.40 -47.44
C ASP A 781 13.81 11.77 -48.02
N GLY A 782 14.37 12.87 -47.48
CA GLY A 782 13.99 14.25 -47.79
C GLY A 782 15.15 15.14 -48.29
N ILE A 783 15.28 16.35 -47.71
CA ILE A 783 16.31 17.33 -48.09
C ILE A 783 17.36 17.45 -46.97
N ILE A 784 18.65 17.40 -47.32
CA ILE A 784 19.74 17.77 -46.40
C ILE A 784 20.28 19.15 -46.78
N VAL A 785 20.11 20.13 -45.88
CA VAL A 785 20.64 21.50 -46.05
C VAL A 785 21.59 21.80 -44.90
N GLY A 786 22.83 22.22 -45.22
CA GLY A 786 23.76 22.77 -44.23
C GLY A 786 24.44 24.04 -44.70
N ASP A 787 24.35 25.10 -43.89
CA ASP A 787 24.98 26.40 -44.13
C ASP A 787 26.53 26.38 -43.93
N GLY A 788 27.11 25.20 -43.70
CA GLY A 788 28.54 24.99 -43.43
C GLY A 788 29.15 23.79 -44.15
N ILE A 789 29.79 22.90 -43.39
CA ILE A 789 30.53 21.73 -43.89
C ILE A 789 29.71 20.46 -43.69
N ILE A 790 29.54 19.65 -44.73
CA ILE A 790 28.94 18.30 -44.64
C ILE A 790 29.99 17.27 -45.10
N VAL A 791 30.52 16.50 -44.15
CA VAL A 791 31.53 15.46 -44.43
C VAL A 791 31.16 14.13 -43.77
N SER A 792 31.21 13.06 -44.56
CA SER A 792 31.07 11.69 -44.09
C SER A 792 32.29 10.84 -44.47
N ASP A 793 32.89 10.15 -43.50
CA ASP A 793 33.91 9.13 -43.78
C ASP A 793 33.29 7.84 -44.34
N GLY A 794 31.99 7.61 -44.14
CA GLY A 794 31.22 6.47 -44.67
C GLY A 794 30.37 6.81 -45.89
N MET A 795 29.09 6.41 -45.88
CA MET A 795 28.15 6.55 -47.01
C MET A 795 27.17 7.70 -46.77
N LEU A 796 26.85 8.44 -47.84
CA LEU A 796 25.91 9.56 -47.79
C LEU A 796 24.83 9.39 -48.87
N VAL A 797 23.57 9.29 -48.46
CA VAL A 797 22.42 9.03 -49.34
C VAL A 797 21.29 10.01 -49.04
N SER A 798 20.74 10.63 -50.09
CA SER A 798 19.53 11.43 -50.03
C SER A 798 18.64 11.10 -51.22
N ASP A 799 17.34 10.87 -50.99
CA ASP A 799 16.36 10.69 -52.07
C ASP A 799 15.97 12.04 -52.72
N GLY A 800 16.10 13.14 -51.98
CA GLY A 800 15.82 14.50 -52.45
C GLY A 800 17.07 15.34 -52.73
N ILE A 801 17.10 16.56 -52.18
CA ILE A 801 18.13 17.59 -52.46
C ILE A 801 19.24 17.56 -51.40
N LEU A 802 20.46 17.88 -51.81
CA LEU A 802 21.67 17.86 -50.98
C LEU A 802 22.47 19.16 -51.18
N VAL A 803 22.53 20.02 -50.16
CA VAL A 803 23.12 21.38 -50.27
C VAL A 803 24.09 21.65 -49.12
N SER A 804 25.26 22.21 -49.46
CA SER A 804 26.24 22.73 -48.52
C SER A 804 26.87 24.02 -49.06
N ASP A 805 27.12 24.98 -48.18
CA ASP A 805 27.67 26.30 -48.54
C ASP A 805 29.20 26.31 -48.69
N THR A 806 29.92 25.46 -47.93
CA THR A 806 31.40 25.48 -47.93
C THR A 806 32.04 24.22 -48.50
N ILE A 807 31.81 23.05 -47.89
CA ILE A 807 32.46 21.78 -48.28
C ILE A 807 31.45 20.65 -48.21
N PHE A 808 31.33 19.95 -49.32
CA PHE A 808 30.51 18.76 -49.45
C PHE A 808 31.38 17.55 -49.87
N GLY A 809 31.42 16.48 -49.07
CA GLY A 809 32.26 15.33 -49.39
C GLY A 809 31.93 14.02 -48.66
N SER A 810 32.05 12.91 -49.37
CA SER A 810 32.04 11.54 -48.82
C SER A 810 33.32 10.81 -49.23
N ARG A 811 33.88 9.98 -48.34
CA ARG A 811 35.03 9.10 -48.65
C ARG A 811 34.64 7.78 -49.32
N SER A 812 33.36 7.38 -49.27
CA SER A 812 32.86 6.12 -49.83
C SER A 812 31.74 6.40 -50.88
N PRO A 813 30.56 5.75 -50.96
CA PRO A 813 29.57 6.11 -51.98
C PRO A 813 28.74 7.35 -51.61
N LEU A 814 28.54 8.21 -52.63
CA LEU A 814 27.59 9.31 -52.67
C LEU A 814 26.46 8.92 -53.63
N ILE A 815 25.20 8.96 -53.16
CA ILE A 815 24.02 8.66 -53.98
C ILE A 815 23.03 9.83 -53.84
N THR A 816 22.67 10.42 -54.97
CA THR A 816 21.68 11.51 -55.11
C THR A 816 20.58 11.05 -56.06
N GLY A 817 19.30 11.30 -55.73
CA GLY A 817 18.15 10.95 -56.57
C GLY A 817 18.16 11.64 -57.94
N ASP A 818 17.57 11.00 -58.96
CA ASP A 818 17.58 11.42 -60.37
C ASP A 818 16.34 12.26 -60.74
N GLU A 819 16.52 13.33 -61.54
CA GLU A 819 15.45 14.13 -62.12
C GLU A 819 15.08 13.59 -63.51
N GLY A 820 13.98 12.82 -63.61
CA GLY A 820 13.54 12.18 -64.86
C GLY A 820 12.07 12.41 -65.23
N PRO A 821 11.74 12.82 -66.47
CA PRO A 821 10.50 13.51 -66.83
C PRO A 821 9.34 12.54 -67.16
N GLY A 822 8.30 12.52 -66.34
CA GLY A 822 7.15 11.63 -66.51
C GLY A 822 5.81 12.19 -66.04
N MET A 823 5.56 13.50 -66.16
CA MET A 823 4.23 14.09 -65.96
C MET A 823 3.75 14.88 -67.20
N GLN A 824 3.01 14.18 -68.07
CA GLN A 824 1.78 14.65 -68.74
C GLN A 824 0.75 13.52 -68.70
#